data_AF-B3P5D0-F1
#
_entry.id   AF-B3P5D0-F1
#
_cell.length_a   1.000
_cell.length_b   1.000
_cell.length_c   1.000
_cell.angle_alpha   90.00
_cell.angle_beta   90.00
_cell.angle_gamma   90.00
#
_symmetry.space_group_name_H-M   'P 1'
#
loop_
_entity.id
_entity.type
_entity.pdbx_description
1 polymer ?
#
loop_
_entity_poly.entity_id
_entity_poly.type
_entity_poly.pdbx_seq_one_letter_code
_entity_poly.pdbx_strand_id
1 'polypeptide(L)'
;MFWTPEQVESMLEVLNSSTDRTVIYKCLVKLRTDLVKDKNGIVLFRTAGGVHIMVRLITKLNEKIMEVVLSILGNCCTDEQACIEAVECKVIPPLVTILKTIPNPLIQCRACRMLGNIAKSKKASQYLNVHYAAIAPAICHIIESTSAVQTRIMAFRVCRFLLASSQFLKHFLMANGFQQLMRIFLAVMKNDEAPKEPVPDIEMSTLIGLKRNQHREKYFEEVARNLEGVRSDIFDHQMLKNATRNCDYALPKENDAAVELALEILKCLVLISAQQIGLKAWESITWNTSLASIVCFVKEDGDQRASALKILSNFCKDPFAFYMLSTADAIVAACEMLMAVNMAKPLSESESRHCINIILTLSTDACSRSKIRRCGALRKLVAMIRDSNSQSERSSLFHILYNFQYDNLSMELMLYEGLVPMLVRELNDYLTSDDEHHKRRRDERLQGGKKRKLTDPTTPETLSKFSKTHETLGSDFESPSSSPRSYRTTSPCSSRSMSPVCKDLLTNDDDDNYSPACSDDDEDEDDSTNNSNGDTRERRIAANRSQPSNVLDILKLIEEGSEPIDDPLSDKEDLEELSSDVPPKLAQFRNHACNTIDIIENLIYRITLMVNKRVELGKPETLDTLIRAIKLFGANNNFSNALTYILLESQFFANIIKHGVVHQLYQFTKIKEIRKDGFAFLETLTNVGESNYGKEELVRLLRCDDVISQQRAAISVAYIVKSHRLLYQFLYDGNALNMLFDMMLRKKTDDHYADEAADAVTSMARYTLGIVLPEAKPVESTAGICNQRASESAPLHANCDMRFLVGHGAEATSIGFNKQLLCETSEVFNKMLNSDFREGHHGEIQLQDYTASGLRYFLHLIVCQERHLTEPDYPALLQAFEMARVYIMPEMEVVLQQRLIQFLDSQNCLRLLEWALKNYHADLTETAISYYLCSSLPTQEKLQLFRAAEDSTYASEWFQLLNDSVFERCRGYVY
;
A
#
# COMPACT_ATOMS: atom_id res chain seq x y z
N MET A 1 -63.02 24.50 18.03
CA MET A 1 -63.32 25.92 18.31
C MET A 1 -62.13 26.72 17.82
N PHE A 2 -62.34 27.75 16.99
CA PHE A 2 -61.23 28.58 16.50
C PHE A 2 -60.97 29.71 17.49
N TRP A 3 -59.69 29.95 17.78
CA TRP A 3 -59.23 31.07 18.60
C TRP A 3 -59.08 32.31 17.71
N THR A 4 -59.51 33.47 18.22
CA THR A 4 -59.21 34.77 17.60
C THR A 4 -58.03 35.45 18.32
N PRO A 5 -57.32 36.41 17.70
CA PRO A 5 -56.20 37.09 18.35
C PRO A 5 -56.60 37.74 19.69
N GLU A 6 -57.76 38.41 19.73
CA GLU A 6 -58.25 39.12 20.91
C GLU A 6 -58.56 38.17 22.09
N GLN A 7 -58.97 36.93 21.80
CA GLN A 7 -59.19 35.90 22.81
C GLN A 7 -57.88 35.39 23.41
N VAL A 8 -56.82 35.32 22.61
CA VAL A 8 -55.48 34.94 23.09
C VAL A 8 -54.86 36.09 23.89
N GLU A 9 -54.92 37.32 23.38
CA GLU A 9 -54.46 38.53 24.07
C GLU A 9 -55.16 38.70 25.43
N SER A 10 -56.48 38.57 25.51
CA SER A 10 -57.23 38.66 26.77
C SER A 10 -56.80 37.59 27.79
N MET A 11 -56.51 36.35 27.37
CA MET A 11 -55.99 35.33 28.28
C MET A 11 -54.53 35.58 28.69
N LEU A 12 -53.72 36.19 27.82
CA LEU A 12 -52.38 36.65 28.14
C LEU A 12 -52.39 37.84 29.11
N GLU A 13 -53.35 38.75 29.03
CA GLU A 13 -53.59 39.82 30.02
C GLU A 13 -53.96 39.26 31.40
N VAL A 14 -54.82 38.24 31.46
CA VAL A 14 -55.15 37.53 32.71
C VAL A 14 -53.89 36.89 33.33
N LEU A 15 -53.00 36.32 32.52
CA LEU A 15 -51.70 35.79 32.97
C LEU A 15 -50.67 36.88 33.34
N ASN A 16 -50.87 38.10 32.84
CA ASN A 16 -50.02 39.24 33.13
C ASN A 16 -50.41 39.93 34.45
N SER A 17 -51.71 40.01 34.73
CA SER A 17 -52.31 40.74 35.86
C SER A 17 -52.62 39.86 37.08
N SER A 18 -52.96 38.58 36.91
CA SER A 18 -53.37 37.72 38.03
C SER A 18 -52.21 37.34 38.94
N THR A 19 -52.51 37.26 40.24
CA THR A 19 -51.65 36.71 41.30
C THR A 19 -52.15 35.37 41.83
N ASP A 20 -53.37 34.94 41.47
CA ASP A 20 -53.96 33.68 41.92
C ASP A 20 -53.36 32.49 41.14
N ARG A 21 -52.69 31.61 41.88
CA ARG A 21 -52.06 30.39 41.36
C ARG A 21 -53.05 29.47 40.64
N THR A 22 -54.30 29.39 41.10
CA THR A 22 -55.33 28.54 40.51
C THR A 22 -55.84 29.10 39.19
N VAL A 23 -56.06 30.42 39.11
CA VAL A 23 -56.46 31.12 37.87
C VAL A 23 -55.35 31.04 36.83
N ILE A 24 -54.10 31.28 37.24
CA ILE A 24 -52.91 31.13 36.38
C ILE A 24 -52.82 29.70 35.83
N TYR A 25 -52.91 28.68 36.70
CA TYR A 25 -52.84 27.28 36.30
C TYR A 25 -53.97 26.89 35.32
N LYS A 26 -55.23 27.23 35.61
CA LYS A 26 -56.37 26.96 34.72
C LYS A 26 -56.21 27.64 33.35
N CYS A 27 -55.73 28.89 33.33
CA CYS A 27 -55.48 29.63 32.09
C CYS A 27 -54.37 28.98 31.25
N LEU A 28 -53.26 28.59 31.87
CA LEU A 28 -52.15 27.88 31.21
C LEU A 28 -52.58 26.51 30.65
N VAL A 29 -53.29 25.69 31.44
CA VAL A 29 -53.78 24.38 30.99
C VAL A 29 -54.66 24.53 29.76
N LYS A 30 -55.58 25.52 29.76
CA LYS A 30 -56.45 25.80 28.61
C LYS A 30 -55.66 26.26 27.38
N LEU A 31 -54.67 27.16 27.53
CA LEU A 31 -53.81 27.57 26.42
C LEU A 31 -53.07 26.37 25.81
N ARG A 32 -52.55 25.45 26.65
CA ARG A 32 -51.92 24.21 26.18
C ARG A 32 -52.88 23.32 25.39
N THR A 33 -54.04 22.97 25.95
CA THR A 33 -54.97 22.00 25.34
C THR A 33 -55.69 22.55 24.11
N ASP A 34 -56.05 23.82 24.14
CA ASP A 34 -57.00 24.38 23.18
C ASP A 34 -56.32 25.10 22.03
N LEU A 35 -55.14 25.71 22.28
CA LEU A 35 -54.41 26.58 21.35
C LEU A 35 -53.03 26.00 20.97
N VAL A 36 -52.14 25.78 21.94
CA VAL A 36 -50.72 25.41 21.70
C VAL A 36 -50.54 23.89 21.50
N LYS A 37 -51.36 23.36 20.59
CA LYS A 37 -51.47 21.95 20.20
C LYS A 37 -51.38 21.70 18.68
N ASP A 38 -51.26 22.75 17.88
CA ASP A 38 -50.99 22.68 16.45
C ASP A 38 -50.17 23.89 15.97
N LYS A 39 -49.62 23.80 14.76
CA LYS A 39 -48.72 24.82 14.18
C LYS A 39 -49.37 26.20 14.01
N ASN A 40 -50.67 26.25 13.72
CA ASN A 40 -51.38 27.52 13.56
C ASN A 40 -51.62 28.19 14.92
N GLY A 41 -51.99 27.40 15.93
CA GLY A 41 -52.14 27.86 17.30
C GLY A 41 -50.82 28.30 17.94
N ILE A 42 -49.70 27.61 17.65
CA ILE A 42 -48.35 28.03 18.04
C ILE A 42 -47.99 29.40 17.42
N VAL A 43 -48.23 29.59 16.12
CA VAL A 43 -47.96 30.87 15.44
C VAL A 43 -48.84 31.98 16.02
N LEU A 44 -50.15 31.74 16.20
CA LEU A 44 -51.09 32.72 16.78
C LEU A 44 -50.68 33.14 18.20
N PHE A 45 -50.33 32.17 19.05
CA PHE A 45 -49.84 32.40 20.41
C PHE A 45 -48.55 33.21 20.43
N ARG A 46 -47.63 32.94 19.50
CA ARG A 46 -46.38 33.70 19.34
C ARG A 46 -46.66 35.13 18.89
N THR A 47 -47.52 35.34 17.88
CA THR A 47 -47.85 36.70 17.39
C THR A 47 -48.56 37.56 18.44
N ALA A 48 -49.26 36.97 19.40
CA ALA A 48 -49.86 37.66 20.54
C ALA A 48 -48.85 37.94 21.70
N GLY A 49 -47.55 37.70 21.50
CA GLY A 49 -46.51 37.92 22.51
C GLY A 49 -46.47 36.86 23.63
N GLY A 50 -47.12 35.72 23.43
CA GLY A 50 -47.27 34.68 24.47
C GLY A 50 -45.95 34.10 24.96
N VAL A 51 -44.93 33.98 24.09
CA VAL A 51 -43.61 33.44 24.45
C VAL A 51 -42.94 34.26 25.54
N HIS A 52 -42.90 35.59 25.41
CA HIS A 52 -42.34 36.49 26.43
C HIS A 52 -43.03 36.33 27.80
N ILE A 53 -44.36 36.19 27.81
CA ILE A 53 -45.14 36.01 29.05
C ILE A 53 -44.82 34.65 29.69
N MET A 54 -44.68 33.58 28.91
CA MET A 54 -44.26 32.26 29.41
C MET A 54 -42.84 32.28 29.98
N VAL A 55 -41.87 32.88 29.28
CA VAL A 55 -40.48 32.99 29.75
C VAL A 55 -40.39 33.78 31.05
N ARG A 56 -41.24 34.80 31.24
CA ARG A 56 -41.33 35.50 32.54
C ARG A 56 -42.00 34.62 33.61
N LEU A 57 -43.08 33.90 33.30
CA LEU A 57 -43.77 33.03 34.26
C LEU A 57 -42.91 31.87 34.76
N ILE A 58 -42.00 31.32 33.94
CA ILE A 58 -41.13 30.20 34.31
C ILE A 58 -40.22 30.51 35.51
N THR A 59 -39.96 31.80 35.78
CA THR A 59 -39.14 32.26 36.91
C THR A 59 -39.87 32.25 38.26
N LYS A 60 -41.20 32.07 38.26
CA LYS A 60 -42.01 32.00 39.50
C LYS A 60 -42.01 30.55 40.02
N LEU A 61 -41.42 30.35 41.19
CA LEU A 61 -41.19 29.04 41.83
C LEU A 61 -42.48 28.33 42.29
N ASN A 62 -43.26 27.80 41.35
CA ASN A 62 -44.36 26.87 41.60
C ASN A 62 -44.30 25.73 40.58
N GLU A 63 -44.06 24.51 41.04
CA GLU A 63 -43.81 23.35 40.16
C GLU A 63 -44.95 23.08 39.18
N LYS A 64 -46.22 23.05 39.63
CA LYS A 64 -47.37 22.80 38.74
C LYS A 64 -47.52 23.86 37.65
N ILE A 65 -47.28 25.13 37.96
CA ILE A 65 -47.29 26.22 36.97
C ILE A 65 -46.10 26.08 36.01
N MET A 66 -44.89 25.84 36.54
CA MET A 66 -43.67 25.69 35.76
C MET A 66 -43.74 24.50 34.80
N GLU A 67 -44.29 23.38 35.24
CA GLU A 67 -44.48 22.15 34.46
C GLU A 67 -45.36 22.40 33.22
N VAL A 68 -46.47 23.15 33.36
CA VAL A 68 -47.35 23.51 32.23
C VAL A 68 -46.71 24.59 31.35
N VAL A 69 -46.05 25.60 31.93
CA VAL A 69 -45.28 26.61 31.16
C VAL A 69 -44.19 25.96 30.30
N LEU A 70 -43.51 24.93 30.82
CA LEU A 70 -42.51 24.15 30.08
C LEU A 70 -43.11 23.31 28.95
N SER A 71 -44.32 22.76 29.10
CA SER A 71 -45.02 22.07 28.00
C SER A 71 -45.44 23.07 26.91
N ILE A 72 -46.02 24.22 27.28
CA ILE A 72 -46.36 25.29 26.33
C ILE A 72 -45.11 25.75 25.56
N LEU A 73 -44.03 26.10 26.27
CA LEU A 73 -42.77 26.54 25.64
C LEU A 73 -42.11 25.43 24.82
N GLY A 74 -42.15 24.17 25.27
CA GLY A 74 -41.65 23.02 24.53
C GLY A 74 -42.38 22.81 23.20
N ASN A 75 -43.72 22.89 23.21
CA ASN A 75 -44.56 22.84 22.01
C ASN A 75 -44.30 24.06 21.10
N CYS A 76 -44.22 25.27 21.66
CA CYS A 76 -43.87 26.47 20.89
C CYS A 76 -42.52 26.32 20.18
N CYS A 77 -41.50 25.78 20.85
CA CYS A 77 -40.16 25.61 20.28
C CYS A 77 -40.09 24.57 19.14
N THR A 78 -41.18 23.90 18.76
CA THR A 78 -41.22 23.18 17.47
C THR A 78 -41.18 24.14 16.25
N ASP A 79 -41.53 25.42 16.45
CA ASP A 79 -41.36 26.49 15.46
C ASP A 79 -39.99 27.18 15.59
N GLU A 80 -39.32 27.44 14.45
CA GLU A 80 -38.00 28.06 14.43
C GLU A 80 -38.04 29.51 14.95
N GLN A 81 -39.10 30.27 14.63
CA GLN A 81 -39.22 31.67 15.06
C GLN A 81 -39.54 31.78 16.54
N ALA A 82 -40.36 30.87 17.08
CA ALA A 82 -40.58 30.74 18.53
C ALA A 82 -39.29 30.42 19.30
N CYS A 83 -38.41 29.57 18.77
CA CYS A 83 -37.09 29.31 19.37
C CYS A 83 -36.25 30.59 19.49
N ILE A 84 -36.20 31.40 18.43
CA ILE A 84 -35.45 32.67 18.39
C ILE A 84 -36.02 33.65 19.43
N GLU A 85 -37.33 33.86 19.41
CA GLU A 85 -38.04 34.75 20.31
C GLU A 85 -37.85 34.35 21.79
N ALA A 86 -37.81 33.04 22.09
CA ALA A 86 -37.57 32.53 23.43
C ALA A 86 -36.13 32.76 23.93
N VAL A 87 -35.11 32.62 23.08
CA VAL A 87 -33.72 32.92 23.47
C VAL A 87 -33.44 34.42 23.56
N GLU A 88 -34.07 35.24 22.71
CA GLU A 88 -34.06 36.71 22.81
C GLU A 88 -34.74 37.20 24.10
N CYS A 89 -35.83 36.54 24.52
CA CYS A 89 -36.45 36.72 25.84
C CYS A 89 -35.60 36.18 27.02
N LYS A 90 -34.38 35.68 26.76
CA LYS A 90 -33.41 35.18 27.76
C LYS A 90 -33.91 33.97 28.56
N VAL A 91 -34.57 33.01 27.91
CA VAL A 91 -35.03 31.78 28.59
C VAL A 91 -33.92 30.84 29.06
N ILE A 92 -32.71 30.93 28.47
CA ILE A 92 -31.65 29.94 28.70
C ILE A 92 -31.17 29.92 30.17
N PRO A 93 -30.85 31.05 30.85
CA PRO A 93 -30.42 30.99 32.25
C PRO A 93 -31.48 30.46 33.24
N PRO A 94 -32.78 30.85 33.16
CA PRO A 94 -33.84 30.17 33.91
C PRO A 94 -33.92 28.66 33.64
N LEU A 95 -33.87 28.25 32.37
CA LEU A 95 -33.94 26.84 31.96
C LEU A 95 -32.76 26.01 32.50
N VAL A 96 -31.54 26.56 32.43
CA VAL A 96 -30.33 25.96 33.02
C VAL A 96 -30.39 25.90 34.54
N THR A 97 -31.07 26.86 35.19
CA THR A 97 -31.29 26.82 36.64
C THR A 97 -32.24 25.67 37.00
N ILE A 98 -33.38 25.57 36.31
CA ILE A 98 -34.37 24.49 36.49
C ILE A 98 -33.74 23.10 36.34
N LEU A 99 -32.95 22.90 35.27
CA LEU A 99 -32.23 21.65 35.00
C LEU A 99 -31.18 21.28 36.08
N LYS A 100 -30.75 22.25 36.90
CA LYS A 100 -29.78 22.03 38.00
C LYS A 100 -30.42 21.90 39.38
N THR A 101 -31.59 22.50 39.62
CA THR A 101 -32.15 22.64 40.97
C THR A 101 -33.40 21.82 41.23
N ILE A 102 -34.07 21.29 40.19
CA ILE A 102 -35.36 20.60 40.34
C ILE A 102 -35.21 19.11 39.98
N PRO A 103 -35.21 18.19 40.96
CA PRO A 103 -35.06 16.74 40.74
C PRO A 103 -36.37 16.04 40.34
N ASN A 104 -37.31 16.75 39.71
CA ASN A 104 -38.62 16.22 39.29
C ASN A 104 -38.53 15.72 37.84
N PRO A 105 -38.67 14.40 37.56
CA PRO A 105 -38.47 13.85 36.22
C PRO A 105 -39.38 14.44 35.13
N LEU A 106 -40.62 14.83 35.45
CA LEU A 106 -41.54 15.43 34.47
C LEU A 106 -41.09 16.85 34.07
N ILE A 107 -40.66 17.64 35.05
CA ILE A 107 -40.12 19.00 34.83
C ILE A 107 -38.80 18.90 34.05
N GLN A 108 -37.91 17.97 34.42
CA GLN A 108 -36.66 17.70 33.69
C GLN A 108 -36.93 17.24 32.26
N CYS A 109 -37.88 16.33 32.03
CA CYS A 109 -38.24 15.84 30.71
C CYS A 109 -38.71 16.98 29.80
N ARG A 110 -39.63 17.83 30.28
CA ARG A 110 -40.13 18.99 29.50
C ARG A 110 -39.06 20.07 29.30
N ALA A 111 -38.20 20.31 30.29
CA ALA A 111 -37.05 21.21 30.16
C ALA A 111 -36.02 20.71 29.13
N CYS A 112 -35.73 19.41 29.11
CA CYS A 112 -34.89 18.78 28.09
C CYS A 112 -35.56 18.82 26.70
N ARG A 113 -36.86 18.52 26.56
CA ARG A 113 -37.60 18.64 25.30
C ARG A 113 -37.53 20.07 24.73
N MET A 114 -37.76 21.08 25.57
CA MET A 114 -37.61 22.49 25.19
C MET A 114 -36.17 22.84 24.77
N LEU A 115 -35.17 22.44 25.56
CA LEU A 115 -33.77 22.72 25.25
C LEU A 115 -33.29 22.00 23.98
N GLY A 116 -33.78 20.79 23.72
CA GLY A 116 -33.50 20.00 22.51
C GLY A 116 -34.09 20.65 21.26
N ASN A 117 -35.31 21.18 21.36
CA ASN A 117 -35.93 21.95 20.28
C ASN A 117 -35.15 23.25 19.97
N ILE A 118 -34.72 24.00 20.99
CA ILE A 118 -33.84 25.17 20.82
C ILE A 118 -32.49 24.77 20.21
N ALA A 119 -31.94 23.61 20.58
CA ALA A 119 -30.69 23.07 20.04
C ALA A 119 -30.82 22.59 18.57
N LYS A 120 -32.00 22.10 18.15
CA LYS A 120 -32.31 21.75 16.74
C LYS A 120 -32.34 23.00 15.84
N SER A 121 -32.73 24.17 16.36
CA SER A 121 -32.75 25.42 15.59
C SER A 121 -31.35 25.94 15.26
N LYS A 122 -31.01 26.02 13.97
CA LYS A 122 -29.72 26.51 13.45
C LYS A 122 -29.43 27.98 13.80
N LYS A 123 -30.45 28.76 14.17
CA LYS A 123 -30.32 30.15 14.66
C LYS A 123 -30.27 30.22 16.18
N ALA A 124 -31.23 29.59 16.89
CA ALA A 124 -31.33 29.72 18.34
C ALA A 124 -30.22 28.97 19.12
N SER A 125 -29.72 27.85 18.59
CA SER A 125 -28.58 27.10 19.16
C SER A 125 -27.31 27.93 19.34
N GLN A 126 -27.11 28.99 18.53
CA GLN A 126 -25.93 29.86 18.62
C GLN A 126 -25.83 30.57 19.98
N TYR A 127 -26.97 30.86 20.62
CA TYR A 127 -27.05 31.44 21.96
C TYR A 127 -26.69 30.44 23.08
N LEU A 128 -26.76 29.12 22.82
CA LEU A 128 -26.41 28.09 23.81
C LEU A 128 -24.89 27.98 24.04
N ASN A 129 -24.05 28.42 23.09
CA ASN A 129 -22.59 28.28 23.14
C ASN A 129 -21.96 28.83 24.43
N VAL A 130 -22.40 30.00 24.88
CA VAL A 130 -21.90 30.64 26.12
C VAL A 130 -22.31 29.86 27.38
N HIS A 131 -23.39 29.08 27.29
CA HIS A 131 -23.96 28.32 28.39
C HIS A 131 -23.50 26.84 28.44
N TYR A 132 -22.74 26.32 27.47
CA TYR A 132 -22.31 24.91 27.45
C TYR A 132 -21.60 24.44 28.73
N ALA A 133 -20.75 25.29 29.32
CA ALA A 133 -20.08 25.00 30.59
C ALA A 133 -21.05 24.79 31.78
N ALA A 134 -22.29 25.31 31.67
CA ALA A 134 -23.35 25.13 32.66
C ALA A 134 -24.38 24.08 32.23
N ILE A 135 -24.65 23.94 30.93
CA ILE A 135 -25.60 22.96 30.37
C ILE A 135 -25.06 21.54 30.47
N ALA A 136 -23.84 21.27 30.00
CA ALA A 136 -23.35 19.89 29.89
C ALA A 136 -23.30 19.16 31.25
N PRO A 137 -22.78 19.76 32.36
CA PRO A 137 -22.82 19.11 33.66
C PRO A 137 -24.24 18.89 34.22
N ALA A 138 -25.20 19.77 33.89
CA ALA A 138 -26.59 19.63 34.31
C ALA A 138 -27.25 18.42 33.62
N ILE A 139 -27.04 18.25 32.31
CA ILE A 139 -27.57 17.11 31.56
C ILE A 139 -26.90 15.80 32.02
N CYS A 140 -25.58 15.78 32.22
CA CYS A 140 -24.85 14.64 32.78
C CYS A 140 -25.37 14.25 34.17
N HIS A 141 -25.70 15.23 35.02
CA HIS A 141 -26.32 14.96 36.32
C HIS A 141 -27.71 14.30 36.16
N ILE A 142 -28.59 14.85 35.31
CA ILE A 142 -29.92 14.28 35.04
C ILE A 142 -29.83 12.84 34.50
N ILE A 143 -28.90 12.59 33.57
CA ILE A 143 -28.69 11.26 32.95
C ILE A 143 -28.35 10.19 34.00
N GLU A 144 -27.47 10.52 34.95
CA GLU A 144 -27.07 9.62 36.04
C GLU A 144 -28.15 9.53 37.15
N SER A 145 -28.80 10.64 37.49
CA SER A 145 -29.71 10.70 38.65
C SER A 145 -31.13 10.20 38.38
N THR A 146 -31.64 10.30 37.15
CA THR A 146 -33.02 9.92 36.83
C THR A 146 -33.12 8.45 36.45
N SER A 147 -34.13 7.75 36.97
CA SER A 147 -34.53 6.40 36.53
C SER A 147 -35.52 6.43 35.36
N ALA A 148 -36.19 7.57 35.13
CA ALA A 148 -37.25 7.69 34.14
C ALA A 148 -36.72 7.66 32.70
N VAL A 149 -37.06 6.60 31.97
CA VAL A 149 -36.59 6.35 30.59
C VAL A 149 -36.85 7.53 29.66
N GLN A 150 -38.06 8.09 29.64
CA GLN A 150 -38.39 9.25 28.80
C GLN A 150 -37.56 10.51 29.13
N THR A 151 -37.22 10.69 30.41
CA THR A 151 -36.36 11.80 30.85
C THR A 151 -34.93 11.60 30.34
N ARG A 152 -34.42 10.36 30.34
CA ARG A 152 -33.13 10.01 29.72
C ARG A 152 -33.17 10.20 28.20
N ILE A 153 -34.20 9.75 27.50
CA ILE A 153 -34.34 9.93 26.03
C ILE A 153 -34.28 11.42 25.69
N MET A 154 -35.09 12.26 26.36
CA MET A 154 -35.06 13.71 26.13
C MET A 154 -33.71 14.35 26.50
N ALA A 155 -33.04 13.89 27.57
CA ALA A 155 -31.69 14.35 27.91
C ALA A 155 -30.65 13.97 26.83
N PHE A 156 -30.67 12.74 26.33
CA PHE A 156 -29.82 12.30 25.22
C PHE A 156 -30.17 13.01 23.90
N ARG A 157 -31.44 13.38 23.67
CA ARG A 157 -31.84 14.21 22.52
C ARG A 157 -31.20 15.60 22.55
N VAL A 158 -31.11 16.24 23.74
CA VAL A 158 -30.32 17.48 23.88
C VAL A 158 -28.84 17.21 23.60
N CYS A 159 -28.27 16.15 24.16
CA CYS A 159 -26.89 15.77 23.87
C CYS A 159 -26.66 15.57 22.37
N ARG A 160 -27.53 14.88 21.64
CA ARG A 160 -27.43 14.67 20.18
C ARG A 160 -27.29 15.99 19.44
N PHE A 161 -28.16 16.97 19.68
CA PHE A 161 -28.06 18.25 18.97
C PHE A 161 -26.82 19.07 19.38
N LEU A 162 -26.39 19.01 20.64
CA LEU A 162 -25.24 19.81 21.12
C LEU A 162 -23.87 19.15 20.91
N LEU A 163 -23.77 17.82 20.84
CA LEU A 163 -22.52 17.07 20.63
C LEU A 163 -21.89 17.33 19.26
N ALA A 164 -22.63 17.90 18.30
CA ALA A 164 -22.07 18.44 17.07
C ALA A 164 -21.08 19.60 17.29
N SER A 165 -21.11 20.25 18.46
CA SER A 165 -20.13 21.26 18.86
C SER A 165 -19.01 20.66 19.71
N SER A 166 -17.76 20.80 19.24
CA SER A 166 -16.56 20.37 19.98
C SER A 166 -16.37 21.11 21.32
N GLN A 167 -16.92 22.33 21.45
CA GLN A 167 -16.93 23.04 22.72
C GLN A 167 -17.91 22.41 23.73
N PHE A 168 -19.09 21.97 23.28
CA PHE A 168 -20.01 21.22 24.14
C PHE A 168 -19.42 19.85 24.50
N LEU A 169 -18.88 19.11 23.51
CA LEU A 169 -18.20 17.83 23.73
C LEU A 169 -17.13 17.94 24.81
N LYS A 170 -16.28 18.97 24.78
CA LYS A 170 -15.27 19.22 25.82
C LYS A 170 -15.88 19.30 27.23
N HIS A 171 -16.99 20.03 27.40
CA HIS A 171 -17.67 20.15 28.69
C HIS A 171 -18.43 18.88 29.10
N PHE A 172 -18.98 18.13 28.14
CA PHE A 172 -19.63 16.83 28.35
C PHE A 172 -18.63 15.77 28.81
N LEU A 173 -17.45 15.70 28.18
CA LEU A 173 -16.36 14.80 28.59
C LEU A 173 -15.79 15.19 29.97
N MET A 174 -15.65 16.49 30.27
CA MET A 174 -15.27 16.97 31.60
C MET A 174 -16.29 16.65 32.70
N ALA A 175 -17.54 16.36 32.34
CA ALA A 175 -18.61 15.94 33.26
C ALA A 175 -18.83 14.40 33.29
N ASN A 176 -17.85 13.62 32.78
CA ASN A 176 -17.92 12.16 32.63
C ASN A 176 -19.08 11.64 31.76
N GLY A 177 -19.72 12.50 30.95
CA GLY A 177 -20.92 12.16 30.18
C GLY A 177 -20.76 10.96 29.24
N PHE A 178 -19.57 10.74 28.68
CA PHE A 178 -19.28 9.56 27.83
C PHE A 178 -19.24 8.25 28.64
N GLN A 179 -18.72 8.27 29.87
CA GLN A 179 -18.73 7.12 30.78
C GLN A 179 -20.16 6.77 31.21
N GLN A 180 -20.96 7.78 31.58
CA GLN A 180 -22.37 7.62 31.96
C GLN A 180 -23.19 7.07 30.79
N LEU A 181 -23.01 7.63 29.59
CA LEU A 181 -23.63 7.18 28.35
C LEU A 181 -23.29 5.72 28.05
N MET A 182 -22.01 5.33 28.07
CA MET A 182 -21.60 3.95 27.82
C MET A 182 -22.14 2.98 28.88
N ARG A 183 -22.15 3.37 30.15
CA ARG A 183 -22.70 2.57 31.26
C ARG A 183 -24.20 2.32 31.10
N ILE A 184 -24.98 3.36 30.76
CA ILE A 184 -26.42 3.23 30.52
C ILE A 184 -26.69 2.42 29.26
N PHE A 185 -25.93 2.64 28.18
CA PHE A 185 -26.05 1.86 26.94
C PHE A 185 -25.84 0.37 27.20
N LEU A 186 -24.80 0.00 27.97
CA LEU A 186 -24.53 -1.39 28.34
C LEU A 186 -25.62 -1.99 29.24
N ALA A 187 -26.18 -1.21 30.16
CA ALA A 187 -27.29 -1.67 31.00
C ALA A 187 -28.59 -1.90 30.21
N VAL A 188 -28.87 -1.07 29.20
CA VAL A 188 -30.05 -1.20 28.31
C VAL A 188 -29.87 -2.32 27.28
N MET A 189 -28.65 -2.53 26.79
CA MET A 189 -28.33 -3.53 25.76
C MET A 189 -27.95 -4.90 26.34
N LYS A 190 -27.99 -5.10 27.66
CA LYS A 190 -27.59 -6.35 28.30
C LYS A 190 -28.60 -7.46 28.00
N ASN A 191 -28.12 -8.61 27.55
CA ASN A 191 -28.97 -9.75 27.26
C ASN A 191 -29.11 -10.68 28.47
N ASP A 192 -30.13 -10.47 29.29
CA ASP A 192 -30.43 -11.36 30.42
C ASP A 192 -31.06 -12.70 30.00
N GLU A 193 -31.48 -12.86 28.74
CA GLU A 193 -31.87 -14.15 28.13
C GLU A 193 -30.68 -14.97 27.63
N ALA A 194 -29.44 -14.45 27.69
CA ALA A 194 -28.27 -15.15 27.18
C ALA A 194 -28.12 -16.51 27.89
N PRO A 195 -27.94 -17.63 27.16
CA PRO A 195 -27.72 -18.92 27.78
C PRO A 195 -26.42 -18.87 28.56
N LYS A 196 -26.52 -18.80 29.88
CA LYS A 196 -25.40 -19.05 30.78
C LYS A 196 -24.99 -20.49 30.52
N GLU A 197 -23.86 -20.68 29.81
CA GLU A 197 -23.22 -21.99 29.78
C GLU A 197 -23.06 -22.43 31.23
N PRO A 198 -23.53 -23.64 31.60
CA PRO A 198 -23.23 -24.16 32.93
C PRO A 198 -21.72 -24.30 32.97
N VAL A 199 -21.07 -23.43 33.76
CA VAL A 199 -19.64 -23.52 34.02
C VAL A 199 -19.40 -24.95 34.48
N PRO A 200 -18.66 -25.78 33.73
CA PRO A 200 -18.47 -27.15 34.13
C PRO A 200 -17.73 -27.12 35.46
N ASP A 201 -18.28 -27.78 36.48
CA ASP A 201 -17.62 -28.00 37.77
C ASP A 201 -16.41 -28.93 37.58
N ILE A 202 -15.38 -28.37 36.96
CA ILE A 202 -14.02 -28.89 36.98
C ILE A 202 -13.56 -28.70 38.42
N GLU A 203 -13.76 -29.73 39.24
CA GLU A 203 -13.34 -29.75 40.64
C GLU A 203 -11.91 -29.21 40.77
N MET A 204 -11.79 -28.03 41.38
CA MET A 204 -10.53 -27.31 41.56
C MET A 204 -9.50 -28.09 42.44
N SER A 205 -9.92 -29.24 42.94
CA SER A 205 -9.18 -30.25 43.70
C SER A 205 -8.23 -31.11 42.86
N THR A 206 -8.52 -31.34 41.57
CA THR A 206 -7.75 -32.31 40.75
C THR A 206 -6.51 -31.74 40.06
N LEU A 207 -6.42 -30.41 39.90
CA LEU A 207 -5.29 -29.76 39.21
C LEU A 207 -4.08 -29.44 40.13
N ILE A 208 -4.17 -29.78 41.43
CA ILE A 208 -3.11 -29.53 42.43
C ILE A 208 -2.25 -30.79 42.60
N GLY A 209 -1.50 -31.20 41.57
CA GLY A 209 -0.69 -32.43 41.66
C GLY A 209 0.38 -32.71 40.59
N LEU A 210 0.32 -32.12 39.39
CA LEU A 210 1.21 -32.49 38.29
C LEU A 210 2.28 -31.44 37.98
N LYS A 211 3.50 -31.90 37.66
CA LYS A 211 4.72 -31.08 37.65
C LYS A 211 4.73 -30.05 36.50
N ARG A 212 4.95 -28.79 36.87
CA ARG A 212 4.50 -27.57 36.17
C ARG A 212 5.14 -27.26 34.80
N ASN A 213 6.21 -27.94 34.39
CA ASN A 213 7.05 -27.48 33.27
C ASN A 213 6.93 -28.34 31.98
N GLN A 214 7.05 -29.67 32.04
CA GLN A 214 7.08 -30.50 30.82
C GLN A 214 5.75 -30.58 30.07
N HIS A 215 4.61 -30.51 30.77
CA HIS A 215 3.30 -30.46 30.11
C HIS A 215 2.97 -29.08 29.53
N ARG A 216 3.69 -28.00 29.89
CA ARG A 216 3.44 -26.68 29.30
C ARG A 216 4.06 -26.58 27.91
N GLU A 217 5.29 -27.04 27.73
CA GLU A 217 5.88 -27.22 26.39
C GLU A 217 5.03 -28.19 25.58
N LYS A 218 4.76 -29.41 26.06
CA LYS A 218 3.95 -30.37 25.30
C LYS A 218 2.54 -29.88 24.98
N TYR A 219 1.86 -29.15 25.86
CA TYR A 219 0.54 -28.58 25.55
C TYR A 219 0.64 -27.44 24.53
N PHE A 220 1.66 -26.59 24.59
CA PHE A 220 1.89 -25.58 23.53
C PHE A 220 2.32 -26.23 22.20
N GLU A 221 3.15 -27.27 22.22
CA GLU A 221 3.50 -28.08 21.04
C GLU A 221 2.29 -28.84 20.48
N GLU A 222 1.36 -29.31 21.33
CA GLU A 222 0.15 -30.04 20.91
C GLU A 222 -0.93 -29.09 20.41
N VAL A 223 -1.11 -27.93 21.04
CA VAL A 223 -1.98 -26.86 20.53
C VAL A 223 -1.40 -26.24 19.26
N ALA A 224 -0.08 -26.04 19.16
CA ALA A 224 0.58 -25.62 17.91
C ALA A 224 0.41 -26.68 16.82
N ARG A 225 0.75 -27.95 17.10
CA ARG A 225 0.57 -29.08 16.17
C ARG A 225 -0.89 -29.34 15.79
N ASN A 226 -1.86 -28.94 16.61
CA ASN A 226 -3.29 -28.95 16.24
C ASN A 226 -3.73 -27.67 15.51
N LEU A 227 -2.99 -26.56 15.59
CA LEU A 227 -3.20 -25.34 14.79
C LEU A 227 -2.44 -25.36 13.45
N GLU A 228 -1.39 -26.17 13.34
CA GLU A 228 -0.53 -26.36 12.16
C GLU A 228 -0.87 -27.66 11.41
N GLY A 229 -1.25 -28.72 12.13
CA GLY A 229 -1.59 -30.03 11.57
C GLY A 229 -3.07 -30.19 11.19
N VAL A 230 -3.97 -29.37 11.73
CA VAL A 230 -5.30 -29.19 11.12
C VAL A 230 -5.14 -28.30 9.90
N ARG A 231 -5.23 -28.93 8.73
CA ARG A 231 -5.23 -28.29 7.40
C ARG A 231 -5.97 -26.94 7.39
N SER A 232 -5.20 -25.85 7.40
CA SER A 232 -5.73 -24.47 7.39
C SER A 232 -6.54 -24.15 6.13
N ASP A 233 -6.33 -24.96 5.08
CA ASP A 233 -7.10 -25.03 3.85
C ASP A 233 -8.59 -25.42 4.04
N ILE A 234 -9.00 -25.94 5.21
CA ILE A 234 -10.37 -26.40 5.53
C ILE A 234 -11.05 -25.56 6.64
N PHE A 235 -10.70 -24.28 6.78
CA PHE A 235 -11.57 -23.31 7.49
C PHE A 235 -12.43 -22.54 6.48
N ASP A 236 -13.55 -23.15 6.09
CA ASP A 236 -14.60 -22.46 5.33
C ASP A 236 -15.32 -21.44 6.23
N HIS A 237 -15.68 -20.29 5.68
CA HIS A 237 -16.52 -19.29 6.33
C HIS A 237 -17.86 -19.90 6.80
N GLN A 238 -18.38 -20.91 6.09
CA GLN A 238 -19.57 -21.67 6.50
C GLN A 238 -19.41 -22.36 7.86
N MET A 239 -18.21 -22.80 8.24
CA MET A 239 -17.97 -23.43 9.55
C MET A 239 -17.98 -22.39 10.69
N LEU A 240 -17.51 -21.16 10.42
CA LEU A 240 -17.55 -20.06 11.39
C LEU A 240 -18.89 -19.33 11.44
N LYS A 241 -19.75 -19.43 10.41
CA LYS A 241 -21.14 -18.93 10.49
C LYS A 241 -21.96 -19.62 11.60
N ASN A 242 -21.51 -20.79 12.06
CA ASN A 242 -22.09 -21.52 13.21
C ASN A 242 -21.47 -21.12 14.57
N ALA A 243 -20.38 -20.36 14.58
CA ALA A 243 -19.78 -19.83 15.81
C ALA A 243 -20.42 -18.48 16.15
N THR A 244 -21.58 -18.51 16.83
CA THR A 244 -22.28 -17.31 17.29
C THR A 244 -21.36 -16.45 18.16
N ARG A 245 -21.11 -15.19 17.75
CA ARG A 245 -20.41 -14.19 18.57
C ARG A 245 -21.12 -14.08 19.94
N ASN A 246 -20.36 -13.81 21.01
CA ASN A 246 -20.87 -13.67 22.38
C ASN A 246 -22.21 -12.92 22.46
N CYS A 247 -23.23 -13.62 22.94
CA CYS A 247 -24.62 -13.14 22.99
C CYS A 247 -24.91 -12.21 24.19
N ASP A 248 -23.88 -11.74 24.90
CA ASP A 248 -23.98 -10.93 26.13
C ASP A 248 -24.77 -9.62 25.96
N TYR A 249 -24.88 -9.13 24.72
CA TYR A 249 -25.61 -7.91 24.36
C TYR A 249 -26.59 -8.13 23.21
N ALA A 250 -27.82 -7.65 23.39
CA ALA A 250 -28.91 -7.69 22.43
C ALA A 250 -29.74 -6.40 22.51
N LEU A 251 -30.39 -6.03 21.41
CA LEU A 251 -31.41 -4.99 21.44
C LEU A 251 -32.65 -5.58 22.14
N PRO A 252 -33.27 -4.88 23.13
CA PRO A 252 -34.51 -5.34 23.76
C PRO A 252 -35.62 -5.59 22.73
N LYS A 253 -36.42 -6.64 22.93
CA LYS A 253 -37.52 -7.02 22.02
C LYS A 253 -38.89 -6.50 22.45
N GLU A 254 -39.12 -6.39 23.75
CA GLU A 254 -40.46 -6.21 24.35
C GLU A 254 -40.67 -4.84 25.00
N ASN A 255 -39.68 -3.94 24.91
CA ASN A 255 -39.69 -2.64 25.59
C ASN A 255 -39.28 -1.53 24.63
N ASP A 256 -40.26 -0.97 23.91
CA ASP A 256 -40.07 0.09 22.91
C ASP A 256 -39.31 1.30 23.47
N ALA A 257 -39.55 1.69 24.72
CA ALA A 257 -38.86 2.82 25.34
C ALA A 257 -37.38 2.51 25.62
N ALA A 258 -37.03 1.27 25.94
CA ALA A 258 -35.64 0.83 26.05
C ALA A 258 -34.95 0.78 24.66
N VAL A 259 -35.68 0.36 23.62
CA VAL A 259 -35.21 0.41 22.22
C VAL A 259 -34.96 1.86 21.78
N GLU A 260 -35.90 2.77 22.02
CA GLU A 260 -35.73 4.19 21.67
C GLU A 260 -34.53 4.81 22.41
N LEU A 261 -34.37 4.51 23.71
CA LEU A 261 -33.21 4.95 24.50
C LEU A 261 -31.88 4.42 23.93
N ALA A 262 -31.81 3.13 23.56
CA ALA A 262 -30.62 2.56 22.93
C ALA A 262 -30.31 3.25 21.58
N LEU A 263 -31.32 3.51 20.76
CA LEU A 263 -31.18 4.16 19.46
C LEU A 263 -30.77 5.64 19.58
N GLU A 264 -31.32 6.40 20.53
CA GLU A 264 -30.94 7.81 20.75
C GLU A 264 -29.52 7.92 21.32
N ILE A 265 -29.09 6.99 22.17
CA ILE A 265 -27.69 6.87 22.61
C ILE A 265 -26.78 6.51 21.42
N LEU A 266 -27.19 5.60 20.53
CA LEU A 266 -26.40 5.24 19.35
C LEU A 266 -26.21 6.46 18.42
N LYS A 267 -27.24 7.29 18.22
CA LYS A 267 -27.12 8.56 17.49
C LYS A 267 -26.13 9.53 18.17
N CYS A 268 -26.08 9.58 19.50
CA CYS A 268 -25.06 10.35 20.22
C CYS A 268 -23.64 9.80 19.98
N LEU A 269 -23.46 8.48 19.94
CA LEU A 269 -22.16 7.83 19.66
C LEU A 269 -21.64 8.13 18.25
N VAL A 270 -22.52 8.27 17.24
CA VAL A 270 -22.12 8.72 15.89
C VAL A 270 -21.42 10.08 15.92
N LEU A 271 -21.91 11.01 16.75
CA LEU A 271 -21.37 12.37 16.87
C LEU A 271 -20.14 12.47 17.78
N ILE A 272 -20.10 11.67 18.85
CA ILE A 272 -18.93 11.55 19.75
C ILE A 272 -17.74 10.94 18.99
N SER A 273 -17.97 9.83 18.29
CA SER A 273 -16.90 9.13 17.53
C SER A 273 -16.31 9.97 16.40
N ALA A 274 -17.09 10.87 15.80
CA ALA A 274 -16.62 11.76 14.73
C ALA A 274 -15.56 12.80 15.19
N GLN A 275 -15.27 12.88 16.49
CA GLN A 275 -14.40 13.87 17.13
C GLN A 275 -13.32 13.21 18.00
N GLN A 276 -12.31 13.97 18.41
CA GLN A 276 -11.27 13.48 19.32
C GLN A 276 -11.76 13.48 20.76
N ILE A 277 -11.72 12.30 21.39
CA ILE A 277 -12.22 12.05 22.75
C ILE A 277 -11.07 12.14 23.75
N GLY A 278 -9.93 11.54 23.42
CA GLY A 278 -8.67 11.70 24.15
C GLY A 278 -8.59 10.86 25.44
N LEU A 279 -7.34 10.60 25.86
CA LEU A 279 -6.97 9.60 26.86
C LEU A 279 -7.89 9.53 28.09
N LYS A 280 -8.11 10.66 28.79
CA LYS A 280 -8.88 10.69 30.04
C LYS A 280 -10.30 10.11 29.94
N ALA A 281 -10.97 10.35 28.80
CA ALA A 281 -12.33 9.86 28.60
C ALA A 281 -12.37 8.36 28.20
N TRP A 282 -11.26 7.82 27.68
CA TRP A 282 -11.07 6.38 27.52
C TRP A 282 -10.67 5.70 28.85
N GLU A 283 -9.76 6.30 29.63
CA GLU A 283 -9.37 5.81 30.97
C GLU A 283 -10.59 5.60 31.89
N SER A 284 -11.55 6.53 31.89
CA SER A 284 -12.79 6.41 32.68
C SER A 284 -13.69 5.21 32.31
N ILE A 285 -13.47 4.54 31.18
CA ILE A 285 -14.35 3.46 30.69
C ILE A 285 -13.66 2.09 30.56
N THR A 286 -12.32 2.01 30.63
CA THR A 286 -11.55 0.76 30.35
C THR A 286 -11.88 -0.43 31.25
N TRP A 287 -12.34 -0.22 32.49
CA TRP A 287 -12.41 -1.28 33.51
C TRP A 287 -13.77 -1.98 33.67
N ASN A 288 -14.86 -1.39 33.17
CA ASN A 288 -16.23 -1.93 33.35
C ASN A 288 -17.14 -1.65 32.13
N THR A 289 -16.57 -1.43 30.95
CA THR A 289 -17.37 -1.22 29.71
C THR A 289 -16.80 -1.99 28.54
N SER A 290 -17.64 -2.28 27.55
CA SER A 290 -17.26 -2.93 26.29
C SER A 290 -17.90 -2.20 25.10
N LEU A 291 -17.27 -2.30 23.93
CA LEU A 291 -17.87 -1.85 22.66
C LEU A 291 -18.70 -2.98 22.01
N ALA A 292 -18.82 -4.15 22.64
CA ALA A 292 -19.58 -5.29 22.12
C ALA A 292 -21.08 -4.97 21.92
N SER A 293 -21.66 -4.10 22.75
CA SER A 293 -23.01 -3.54 22.60
C SER A 293 -23.19 -2.61 21.39
N ILE A 294 -22.10 -2.19 20.74
CA ILE A 294 -22.12 -1.51 19.43
C ILE A 294 -21.95 -2.58 18.32
N VAL A 295 -21.05 -3.55 18.54
CA VAL A 295 -20.78 -4.66 17.61
C VAL A 295 -22.01 -5.57 17.41
N CYS A 296 -22.92 -5.68 18.38
CA CYS A 296 -24.14 -6.47 18.24
C CYS A 296 -25.14 -5.93 17.19
N PHE A 297 -24.98 -4.67 16.74
CA PHE A 297 -25.73 -4.10 15.60
C PHE A 297 -25.08 -4.41 14.24
N VAL A 298 -23.85 -4.94 14.21
CA VAL A 298 -23.11 -5.29 12.98
C VAL A 298 -23.51 -6.71 12.54
N LYS A 299 -24.72 -6.82 11.96
CA LYS A 299 -25.38 -8.06 11.50
C LYS A 299 -25.86 -7.90 10.06
N GLU A 300 -26.03 -9.01 9.33
CA GLU A 300 -26.43 -9.01 7.91
C GLU A 300 -27.68 -8.16 7.65
N ASP A 301 -28.73 -8.32 8.47
CA ASP A 301 -30.02 -7.61 8.36
C ASP A 301 -30.20 -6.47 9.38
N GLY A 302 -29.11 -5.90 9.93
CA GLY A 302 -29.20 -4.86 10.96
C GLY A 302 -29.47 -3.45 10.41
N ASP A 303 -30.62 -2.84 10.72
CA ASP A 303 -30.95 -1.47 10.30
C ASP A 303 -29.88 -0.42 10.69
N GLN A 304 -29.29 -0.59 11.88
CA GLN A 304 -28.25 0.30 12.41
C GLN A 304 -26.81 -0.14 12.09
N ARG A 305 -26.63 -1.13 11.20
CA ARG A 305 -25.31 -1.66 10.78
C ARG A 305 -24.37 -0.54 10.32
N ALA A 306 -24.86 0.37 9.48
CA ALA A 306 -24.10 1.51 8.99
C ALA A 306 -23.68 2.47 10.12
N SER A 307 -24.58 2.79 11.05
CA SER A 307 -24.31 3.61 12.24
C SER A 307 -23.20 2.98 13.11
N ALA A 308 -23.32 1.69 13.41
CA ALA A 308 -22.37 0.95 14.23
C ALA A 308 -20.98 0.83 13.58
N LEU A 309 -20.92 0.46 12.29
CA LEU A 309 -19.67 0.42 11.53
C LEU A 309 -18.99 1.80 11.46
N LYS A 310 -19.77 2.88 11.26
CA LYS A 310 -19.28 4.27 11.26
C LYS A 310 -18.69 4.66 12.61
N ILE A 311 -19.31 4.27 13.73
CA ILE A 311 -18.79 4.50 15.09
C ILE A 311 -17.47 3.74 15.32
N LEU A 312 -17.44 2.43 15.07
CA LEU A 312 -16.27 1.58 15.29
C LEU A 312 -15.08 2.03 14.40
N SER A 313 -15.34 2.31 13.12
CA SER A 313 -14.36 2.87 12.18
C SER A 313 -13.90 4.28 12.56
N ASN A 314 -14.70 5.04 13.29
CA ASN A 314 -14.29 6.36 13.79
C ASN A 314 -13.38 6.22 15.01
N PHE A 315 -13.77 5.38 15.99
CA PHE A 315 -12.94 5.09 17.16
C PHE A 315 -11.57 4.51 16.79
N CYS A 316 -11.45 3.74 15.69
CA CYS A 316 -10.17 3.29 15.16
C CYS A 316 -9.14 4.42 14.86
N LYS A 317 -9.58 5.67 14.76
CA LYS A 317 -8.71 6.85 14.55
C LYS A 317 -8.10 7.39 15.85
N ASP A 318 -8.62 6.98 17.01
CA ASP A 318 -8.12 7.35 18.33
C ASP A 318 -7.27 6.19 18.90
N PRO A 319 -5.94 6.34 19.08
CA PRO A 319 -5.08 5.26 19.56
C PRO A 319 -5.52 4.65 20.89
N PHE A 320 -6.20 5.42 21.75
CA PHE A 320 -6.65 4.96 23.06
C PHE A 320 -7.85 4.00 22.99
N ALA A 321 -8.58 3.96 21.87
CA ALA A 321 -9.70 3.04 21.65
C ALA A 321 -9.25 1.59 21.31
N PHE A 322 -8.00 1.39 20.92
CA PHE A 322 -7.51 0.16 20.29
C PHE A 322 -7.80 -1.11 21.11
N TYR A 323 -7.52 -1.08 22.42
CA TYR A 323 -7.75 -2.21 23.32
C TYR A 323 -9.24 -2.60 23.36
N MET A 324 -10.13 -1.62 23.53
CA MET A 324 -11.57 -1.84 23.62
C MET A 324 -12.19 -2.34 22.29
N LEU A 325 -11.62 -1.95 21.16
CA LEU A 325 -12.04 -2.43 19.84
C LEU A 325 -11.60 -3.89 19.60
N SER A 326 -10.42 -4.27 20.11
CA SER A 326 -9.90 -5.64 20.00
C SER A 326 -10.61 -6.64 20.93
N THR A 327 -10.98 -6.21 22.14
CA THR A 327 -11.75 -7.03 23.11
C THR A 327 -13.24 -7.13 22.76
N ALA A 328 -13.81 -6.16 22.05
CA ALA A 328 -15.20 -6.18 21.60
C ALA A 328 -15.46 -7.00 20.31
N ASP A 329 -14.43 -7.67 19.77
CA ASP A 329 -14.50 -8.41 18.50
C ASP A 329 -14.97 -7.60 17.28
N ALA A 330 -14.73 -6.28 17.29
CA ALA A 330 -15.01 -5.40 16.15
C ALA A 330 -14.28 -5.86 14.87
N ILE A 331 -13.11 -6.49 15.02
CA ILE A 331 -12.37 -7.09 13.89
C ILE A 331 -13.10 -8.28 13.27
N VAL A 332 -13.64 -9.18 14.10
CA VAL A 332 -14.39 -10.36 13.64
C VAL A 332 -15.65 -9.92 12.91
N ALA A 333 -16.38 -8.94 13.48
CA ALA A 333 -17.57 -8.39 12.86
C ALA A 333 -17.30 -7.69 11.52
N ALA A 334 -16.20 -6.93 11.40
CA ALA A 334 -15.80 -6.32 10.12
C ALA A 334 -15.42 -7.39 9.07
N CYS A 335 -14.71 -8.45 9.48
CA CYS A 335 -14.39 -9.58 8.61
C CYS A 335 -15.63 -10.34 8.14
N GLU A 336 -16.56 -10.68 9.04
CA GLU A 336 -17.80 -11.37 8.69
C GLU A 336 -18.66 -10.55 7.71
N MET A 337 -18.80 -9.24 7.90
CA MET A 337 -19.56 -8.40 6.97
C MET A 337 -18.95 -8.37 5.56
N LEU A 338 -17.61 -8.38 5.43
CA LEU A 338 -16.96 -8.47 4.11
C LEU A 338 -17.05 -9.89 3.50
N MET A 339 -17.11 -10.93 4.33
CA MET A 339 -17.17 -12.33 3.90
C MET A 339 -18.58 -12.80 3.53
N ALA A 340 -19.62 -12.25 4.15
CA ALA A 340 -20.99 -12.70 3.97
C ALA A 340 -21.50 -12.51 2.53
N VAL A 341 -22.25 -13.50 2.06
CA VAL A 341 -22.70 -13.66 0.67
C VAL A 341 -24.22 -13.73 0.65
N ASN A 342 -24.86 -13.18 -0.39
CA ASN A 342 -26.32 -13.15 -0.58
C ASN A 342 -27.10 -12.39 0.53
N MET A 343 -26.50 -11.36 1.15
CA MET A 343 -27.22 -10.44 2.03
C MET A 343 -28.46 -9.86 1.33
N ALA A 344 -29.59 -9.77 2.05
CA ALA A 344 -30.81 -9.10 1.54
C ALA A 344 -30.57 -7.61 1.23
N LYS A 345 -29.67 -6.96 1.99
CA LYS A 345 -29.18 -5.60 1.75
C LYS A 345 -27.65 -5.61 1.68
N PRO A 346 -27.04 -5.60 0.48
CA PRO A 346 -25.58 -5.63 0.33
C PRO A 346 -24.91 -4.43 1.00
N LEU A 347 -23.60 -4.55 1.28
CA LEU A 347 -22.82 -3.44 1.83
C LEU A 347 -22.76 -2.26 0.85
N SER A 348 -23.03 -1.07 1.36
CA SER A 348 -22.72 0.19 0.69
C SER A 348 -21.21 0.45 0.68
N GLU A 349 -20.76 1.34 -0.22
CA GLU A 349 -19.33 1.70 -0.33
C GLU A 349 -18.79 2.29 0.99
N SER A 350 -19.62 3.05 1.73
CA SER A 350 -19.25 3.58 3.05
C SER A 350 -19.11 2.47 4.11
N GLU A 351 -20.02 1.50 4.14
CA GLU A 351 -19.90 0.34 5.05
C GLU A 351 -18.67 -0.52 4.73
N SER A 352 -18.39 -0.81 3.45
CA SER A 352 -17.17 -1.51 3.02
C SER A 352 -15.92 -0.77 3.51
N ARG A 353 -15.85 0.54 3.25
CA ARG A 353 -14.74 1.42 3.67
C ARG A 353 -14.57 1.46 5.19
N HIS A 354 -15.65 1.39 5.96
CA HIS A 354 -15.61 1.28 7.41
C HIS A 354 -15.05 -0.08 7.87
N CYS A 355 -15.47 -1.20 7.28
CA CYS A 355 -14.90 -2.51 7.55
C CYS A 355 -13.40 -2.58 7.23
N ILE A 356 -12.98 -2.09 6.06
CA ILE A 356 -11.56 -2.02 5.65
C ILE A 356 -10.75 -1.21 6.68
N ASN A 357 -11.25 -0.07 7.15
CA ASN A 357 -10.53 0.76 8.11
C ASN A 357 -10.40 0.11 9.51
N ILE A 358 -11.42 -0.63 9.96
CA ILE A 358 -11.36 -1.42 11.19
C ILE A 358 -10.29 -2.51 11.07
N ILE A 359 -10.26 -3.22 9.92
CA ILE A 359 -9.26 -4.26 9.64
C ILE A 359 -7.85 -3.68 9.53
N LEU A 360 -7.67 -2.56 8.81
CA LEU A 360 -6.39 -1.86 8.66
C LEU A 360 -5.79 -1.44 10.01
N THR A 361 -6.62 -0.92 10.91
CA THR A 361 -6.17 -0.48 12.23
C THR A 361 -5.80 -1.67 13.10
N LEU A 362 -6.73 -2.62 13.29
CA LEU A 362 -6.56 -3.71 14.26
C LEU A 362 -5.57 -4.80 13.78
N SER A 363 -5.37 -4.98 12.47
CA SER A 363 -4.38 -5.93 11.91
C SER A 363 -2.92 -5.61 12.26
N THR A 364 -2.63 -4.49 12.93
CA THR A 364 -1.32 -4.22 13.52
C THR A 364 -0.97 -5.18 14.68
N ASP A 365 -1.97 -5.70 15.39
CA ASP A 365 -1.83 -6.66 16.49
C ASP A 365 -1.72 -8.12 16.00
N ALA A 366 -0.98 -8.96 16.74
CA ALA A 366 -0.85 -10.39 16.47
C ALA A 366 -2.15 -11.19 16.71
N CYS A 367 -2.88 -10.90 17.79
CA CYS A 367 -4.14 -11.60 18.10
C CYS A 367 -5.21 -11.29 17.05
N SER A 368 -5.33 -10.03 16.65
CA SER A 368 -6.22 -9.55 15.60
C SER A 368 -5.89 -10.14 14.22
N ARG A 369 -4.60 -10.29 13.87
CA ARG A 369 -4.18 -11.03 12.66
C ARG A 369 -4.60 -12.50 12.69
N SER A 370 -4.52 -13.16 13.85
CA SER A 370 -5.04 -14.52 14.02
C SER A 370 -6.56 -14.59 13.83
N LYS A 371 -7.33 -13.61 14.36
CA LYS A 371 -8.78 -13.48 14.12
C LYS A 371 -9.09 -13.32 12.62
N ILE A 372 -8.43 -12.39 11.91
CA ILE A 372 -8.62 -12.16 10.46
C ILE A 372 -8.35 -13.43 9.64
N ARG A 373 -7.28 -14.17 9.94
CA ARG A 373 -6.97 -15.44 9.28
C ARG A 373 -8.06 -16.48 9.52
N ARG A 374 -8.50 -16.66 10.77
CA ARG A 374 -9.56 -17.63 11.12
C ARG A 374 -10.86 -17.34 10.35
N CYS A 375 -11.28 -16.08 10.28
CA CYS A 375 -12.48 -15.66 9.53
C CYS A 375 -12.42 -15.90 8.01
N GLY A 376 -11.33 -16.42 7.44
CA GLY A 376 -11.14 -16.60 6.00
C GLY A 376 -10.93 -15.31 5.21
N ALA A 377 -10.95 -14.15 5.89
CA ALA A 377 -11.04 -12.83 5.27
C ALA A 377 -9.83 -12.47 4.39
N LEU A 378 -8.67 -13.09 4.59
CA LEU A 378 -7.49 -12.93 3.72
C LEU A 378 -7.82 -13.20 2.25
N ARG A 379 -8.64 -14.21 1.94
CA ARG A 379 -9.04 -14.55 0.57
C ARG A 379 -9.86 -13.43 -0.06
N LYS A 380 -10.86 -12.94 0.68
CA LYS A 380 -11.73 -11.83 0.26
C LYS A 380 -10.95 -10.52 0.11
N LEU A 381 -9.98 -10.24 0.98
CA LEU A 381 -9.13 -9.05 0.87
C LEU A 381 -8.30 -9.06 -0.43
N VAL A 382 -7.68 -10.19 -0.79
CA VAL A 382 -6.95 -10.32 -2.07
C VAL A 382 -7.90 -10.17 -3.26
N ALA A 383 -9.10 -10.76 -3.20
CA ALA A 383 -10.14 -10.56 -4.21
C ALA A 383 -10.56 -9.08 -4.34
N MET A 384 -10.74 -8.35 -3.24
CA MET A 384 -11.09 -6.93 -3.28
C MET A 384 -10.02 -6.06 -3.93
N ILE A 385 -8.72 -6.39 -3.83
CA ILE A 385 -7.67 -5.66 -4.59
C ILE A 385 -7.80 -5.93 -6.09
N ARG A 386 -8.10 -7.18 -6.47
CA ARG A 386 -8.29 -7.58 -7.87
C ARG A 386 -9.47 -6.85 -8.51
N ASP A 387 -10.58 -6.77 -7.79
CA ASP A 387 -11.88 -6.35 -8.29
C ASP A 387 -12.15 -4.84 -8.07
N SER A 388 -11.35 -4.14 -7.25
CA SER A 388 -11.48 -2.69 -7.00
C SER A 388 -10.85 -1.81 -8.09
N ASN A 389 -11.59 -0.77 -8.46
CA ASN A 389 -11.16 0.31 -9.36
C ASN A 389 -10.63 1.55 -8.60
N SER A 390 -10.59 1.53 -7.26
CA SER A 390 -10.27 2.71 -6.43
C SER A 390 -8.84 2.65 -5.89
N GLN A 391 -7.98 3.59 -6.31
CA GLN A 391 -6.58 3.62 -5.86
C GLN A 391 -6.43 3.79 -4.34
N SER A 392 -7.35 4.52 -3.71
CA SER A 392 -7.37 4.68 -2.25
C SER A 392 -7.78 3.38 -1.54
N GLU A 393 -8.63 2.57 -2.15
CA GLU A 393 -9.04 1.26 -1.62
C GLU A 393 -7.91 0.24 -1.81
N ARG A 394 -7.37 0.11 -3.04
CA ARG A 394 -6.19 -0.73 -3.35
C ARG A 394 -5.05 -0.46 -2.37
N SER A 395 -4.68 0.80 -2.16
CA SER A 395 -3.60 1.16 -1.23
C SER A 395 -3.92 0.86 0.25
N SER A 396 -5.19 0.92 0.67
CA SER A 396 -5.60 0.55 2.03
C SER A 396 -5.53 -0.96 2.24
N LEU A 397 -5.97 -1.73 1.24
CA LEU A 397 -5.92 -3.18 1.23
C LEU A 397 -4.48 -3.70 1.20
N PHE A 398 -3.58 -3.14 0.37
CA PHE A 398 -2.15 -3.49 0.40
C PHE A 398 -1.50 -3.19 1.76
N HIS A 399 -1.90 -2.13 2.46
CA HIS A 399 -1.42 -1.84 3.81
C HIS A 399 -1.97 -2.85 4.85
N ILE A 400 -3.18 -3.39 4.67
CA ILE A 400 -3.64 -4.55 5.46
C ILE A 400 -2.71 -5.74 5.22
N LEU A 401 -2.41 -6.08 3.95
CA LEU A 401 -1.59 -7.25 3.62
C LEU A 401 -0.14 -7.10 4.16
N TYR A 402 0.41 -5.88 4.14
CA TYR A 402 1.72 -5.55 4.71
C TYR A 402 1.85 -5.92 6.20
N ASN A 403 0.79 -5.78 6.98
CA ASN A 403 0.79 -6.14 8.40
C ASN A 403 0.99 -7.67 8.63
N PHE A 404 0.76 -8.50 7.61
CA PHE A 404 0.98 -9.95 7.63
C PHE A 404 2.36 -10.40 7.12
N GLN A 405 3.27 -9.49 6.71
CA GLN A 405 4.54 -9.87 6.07
C GLN A 405 5.41 -10.88 6.87
N TYR A 406 5.31 -10.89 8.20
CA TYR A 406 6.04 -11.81 9.09
C TYR A 406 5.21 -13.02 9.56
N ASP A 407 3.95 -13.13 9.14
CA ASP A 407 3.06 -14.26 9.41
C ASP A 407 3.05 -15.20 8.20
N ASN A 408 3.97 -16.17 8.20
CA ASN A 408 4.20 -17.08 7.07
C ASN A 408 2.92 -17.79 6.61
N LEU A 409 2.07 -18.24 7.55
CA LEU A 409 0.84 -18.95 7.23
C LEU A 409 -0.20 -18.03 6.54
N SER A 410 -0.33 -16.79 7.02
CA SER A 410 -1.18 -15.80 6.34
C SER A 410 -0.61 -15.42 4.97
N MET A 411 0.71 -15.30 4.83
CA MET A 411 1.37 -15.06 3.53
C MET A 411 1.14 -16.20 2.54
N GLU A 412 1.26 -17.46 2.96
CA GLU A 412 0.99 -18.62 2.11
C GLU A 412 -0.47 -18.63 1.62
N LEU A 413 -1.44 -18.40 2.52
CA LEU A 413 -2.86 -18.29 2.14
C LEU A 413 -3.08 -17.20 1.08
N MET A 414 -2.49 -16.01 1.22
CA MET A 414 -2.59 -14.95 0.20
C MET A 414 -1.88 -15.31 -1.12
N LEU A 415 -0.80 -16.09 -1.07
CA LEU A 415 -0.10 -16.61 -2.25
C LEU A 415 -0.90 -17.67 -3.02
N TYR A 416 -1.80 -18.41 -2.37
CA TYR A 416 -2.74 -19.29 -3.07
C TYR A 416 -3.80 -18.51 -3.87
N GLU A 417 -4.20 -17.33 -3.37
CA GLU A 417 -5.26 -16.47 -3.94
C GLU A 417 -4.78 -15.51 -5.05
N GLY A 418 -3.49 -15.55 -5.40
CA GLY A 418 -2.91 -14.75 -6.49
C GLY A 418 -2.28 -13.42 -6.08
N LEU A 419 -1.74 -13.31 -4.85
CA LEU A 419 -1.06 -12.10 -4.39
C LEU A 419 0.10 -11.64 -5.30
N VAL A 420 0.87 -12.55 -5.92
CA VAL A 420 1.99 -12.17 -6.81
C VAL A 420 1.50 -11.45 -8.08
N PRO A 421 0.58 -12.00 -8.89
CA PRO A 421 -0.06 -11.27 -9.99
C PRO A 421 -0.63 -9.91 -9.57
N MET A 422 -1.20 -9.81 -8.37
CA MET A 422 -1.78 -8.56 -7.88
C MET A 422 -0.74 -7.49 -7.54
N LEU A 423 0.38 -7.86 -6.92
CA LEU A 423 1.51 -6.97 -6.67
C LEU A 423 2.19 -6.54 -7.99
N VAL A 424 2.31 -7.46 -8.95
CA VAL A 424 2.88 -7.18 -10.28
C VAL A 424 1.98 -6.27 -11.11
N ARG A 425 0.65 -6.46 -11.08
CA ARG A 425 -0.32 -5.54 -11.71
C ARG A 425 -0.16 -4.12 -11.16
N GLU A 426 -0.19 -3.97 -9.83
CA GLU A 426 -0.06 -2.67 -9.17
C GLU A 426 1.29 -1.99 -9.45
N LEU A 427 2.38 -2.76 -9.47
CA LEU A 427 3.71 -2.27 -9.82
C LEU A 427 3.78 -1.83 -11.29
N ASN A 428 3.22 -2.61 -12.20
CA ASN A 428 3.21 -2.26 -13.62
C ASN A 428 2.32 -1.03 -13.89
N ASP A 429 1.13 -0.94 -13.27
CA ASP A 429 0.30 0.29 -13.25
C ASP A 429 1.13 1.48 -12.77
N TYR A 430 1.83 1.34 -11.64
CA TYR A 430 2.66 2.42 -11.06
C TYR A 430 3.84 2.83 -11.96
N LEU A 431 4.41 1.90 -12.73
CA LEU A 431 5.53 2.16 -13.65
C LEU A 431 5.07 2.79 -14.98
N THR A 432 3.94 2.36 -15.53
CA THR A 432 3.47 2.78 -16.87
C THR A 432 2.45 3.92 -16.84
N SER A 433 1.78 4.16 -15.71
CA SER A 433 0.78 5.23 -15.61
C SER A 433 1.38 6.61 -15.89
N ASP A 434 0.71 7.36 -16.76
CA ASP A 434 1.08 8.72 -17.16
C ASP A 434 0.46 9.80 -16.25
N ASP A 435 -0.21 9.39 -15.16
CA ASP A 435 -0.77 10.27 -14.13
C ASP A 435 0.33 11.11 -13.44
N GLU A 436 0.06 12.40 -13.29
CA GLU A 436 0.87 13.37 -12.53
C GLU A 436 1.19 12.92 -11.10
N HIS A 437 0.28 12.24 -10.42
CA HIS A 437 0.55 11.67 -9.09
C HIS A 437 1.65 10.61 -9.14
N HIS A 438 1.58 9.71 -10.12
CA HIS A 438 2.58 8.65 -10.32
C HIS A 438 3.91 9.22 -10.82
N LYS A 439 3.90 10.20 -11.73
CA LYS A 439 5.08 10.96 -12.16
C LYS A 439 5.83 11.56 -10.96
N ARG A 440 5.14 12.38 -10.16
CA ARG A 440 5.73 13.06 -8.99
C ARG A 440 6.26 12.07 -7.95
N ARG A 441 5.54 10.99 -7.67
CA ARG A 441 6.01 9.92 -6.76
C ARG A 441 7.24 9.18 -7.27
N ARG A 442 7.38 8.97 -8.59
CA ARG A 442 8.60 8.43 -9.20
C ARG A 442 9.76 9.43 -9.04
N ASP A 443 9.54 10.72 -9.33
CA ASP A 443 10.56 11.76 -9.20
C ASP A 443 11.02 11.98 -7.74
N GLU A 444 10.11 11.96 -6.77
CA GLU A 444 10.40 12.02 -5.33
C GLU A 444 11.32 10.87 -4.91
N ARG A 445 11.01 9.64 -5.34
CA ARG A 445 11.80 8.43 -5.03
C ARG A 445 13.17 8.45 -5.71
N LEU A 446 13.27 8.97 -6.94
CA LEU A 446 14.54 9.19 -7.65
C LEU A 446 15.41 10.27 -7.00
N GLN A 447 14.79 11.32 -6.44
CA GLN A 447 15.49 12.37 -5.70
C GLN A 447 15.96 11.91 -4.32
N GLY A 448 15.16 11.08 -3.62
CA GLY A 448 15.51 10.50 -2.31
C GLY A 448 16.80 9.67 -2.32
N GLY A 449 17.12 9.01 -3.44
CA GLY A 449 18.39 8.30 -3.62
C GLY A 449 19.63 9.21 -3.61
N LYS A 450 19.49 10.50 -3.93
CA LYS A 450 20.57 11.49 -3.87
C LYS A 450 20.75 12.00 -2.43
N LYS A 451 21.34 11.15 -1.57
CA LYS A 451 21.78 11.56 -0.21
C LYS A 451 22.50 12.90 -0.28
N ARG A 452 21.98 13.90 0.44
CA ARG A 452 22.60 15.22 0.55
C ARG A 452 24.05 15.05 1.00
N LYS A 453 25.01 15.54 0.19
CA LYS A 453 26.35 15.83 0.72
C LYS A 453 26.15 16.90 1.79
N LEU A 454 26.42 16.55 3.04
CA LEU A 454 26.40 17.52 4.13
C LEU A 454 27.60 18.44 3.93
N THR A 455 27.36 19.68 3.52
CA THR A 455 28.38 20.72 3.51
C THR A 455 28.62 21.18 4.93
N ASP A 456 29.90 21.28 5.33
CA ASP A 456 30.32 21.63 6.68
C ASP A 456 29.74 22.99 7.14
N PRO A 457 29.04 23.06 8.30
CA PRO A 457 28.48 24.31 8.81
C PRO A 457 29.51 25.08 9.64
N THR A 458 30.48 25.72 8.99
CA THR A 458 31.41 26.64 9.67
C THR A 458 30.75 27.98 10.01
N THR A 459 30.02 28.07 11.14
CA THR A 459 30.00 29.21 12.10
C THR A 459 29.03 28.96 13.27
N PRO A 460 29.27 29.50 14.48
CA PRO A 460 28.42 29.31 15.66
C PRO A 460 27.37 30.44 15.85
N GLU A 461 26.55 30.29 16.90
CA GLU A 461 25.61 31.28 17.47
C GLU A 461 24.39 31.62 16.57
N THR A 462 23.14 31.37 16.98
CA THR A 462 22.51 31.95 18.18
C THR A 462 21.53 31.01 18.90
N LEU A 463 21.58 30.98 20.24
CA LEU A 463 20.67 30.23 21.11
C LEU A 463 19.50 31.08 21.63
N SER A 464 18.26 30.79 21.22
CA SER A 464 17.03 31.17 21.94
C SER A 464 15.78 30.50 21.36
N LYS A 465 14.82 29.96 22.11
CA LYS A 465 14.73 29.55 23.53
C LYS A 465 13.57 28.54 23.62
N PHE A 466 13.80 27.32 24.10
CA PHE A 466 12.73 26.43 24.56
C PHE A 466 13.19 25.73 25.85
N SER A 467 12.43 25.93 26.93
CA SER A 467 12.72 25.36 28.24
C SER A 467 12.16 23.94 28.37
N LYS A 468 12.95 23.05 28.97
CA LYS A 468 12.47 21.82 29.64
C LYS A 468 11.61 22.24 30.87
N THR A 469 10.79 21.43 31.53
CA THR A 469 10.75 19.98 31.88
C THR A 469 9.29 19.48 31.87
N HIS A 470 8.86 18.26 32.21
CA HIS A 470 9.37 17.06 32.90
C HIS A 470 8.78 15.83 32.13
N GLU A 471 9.49 14.76 31.78
CA GLU A 471 10.03 13.66 32.63
C GLU A 471 8.96 12.82 33.36
N THR A 472 8.85 11.54 32.95
CA THR A 472 8.23 10.44 33.72
C THR A 472 9.01 9.14 33.46
N LEU A 473 9.16 8.31 34.50
CA LEU A 473 9.69 6.95 34.43
C LEU A 473 8.74 6.05 33.60
N GLY A 474 9.14 4.92 33.03
CA GLY A 474 10.43 4.21 33.11
C GLY A 474 10.21 2.72 33.39
N SER A 475 10.25 1.89 32.33
CA SER A 475 10.18 0.42 32.41
C SER A 475 10.74 -0.16 31.11
N ASP A 476 11.66 -1.11 31.22
CA ASP A 476 12.36 -1.70 30.08
C ASP A 476 11.55 -2.74 29.31
N PHE A 477 11.85 -2.89 28.02
CA PHE A 477 11.48 -4.06 27.21
C PHE A 477 12.65 -4.44 26.31
N GLU A 478 13.50 -5.37 26.79
CA GLU A 478 14.56 -5.96 25.99
C GLU A 478 13.99 -6.87 24.89
N SER A 479 14.70 -6.94 23.76
CA SER A 479 14.30 -7.78 22.62
C SER A 479 14.81 -9.21 22.77
N PRO A 480 13.96 -10.25 22.63
CA PRO A 480 14.39 -11.65 22.79
C PRO A 480 15.14 -12.15 21.55
N SER A 481 16.47 -11.94 21.50
CA SER A 481 17.33 -12.46 20.42
C SER A 481 18.78 -12.72 20.87
N SER A 482 19.01 -13.79 21.65
CA SER A 482 20.30 -14.49 21.67
C SER A 482 20.21 -15.84 22.40
N SER A 483 20.69 -16.91 21.76
CA SER A 483 20.78 -18.25 22.37
C SER A 483 22.09 -18.40 23.17
N PRO A 484 22.06 -18.80 24.46
CA PRO A 484 23.28 -19.06 25.21
C PRO A 484 23.97 -20.36 24.76
N ARG A 485 25.26 -20.28 24.38
CA ARG A 485 26.11 -21.47 24.28
C ARG A 485 26.47 -21.99 25.68
N SER A 486 26.65 -23.30 25.79
CA SER A 486 26.88 -24.00 27.05
C SER A 486 28.33 -24.02 27.52
N TYR A 487 28.54 -23.84 28.82
CA TYR A 487 29.70 -24.34 29.56
C TYR A 487 29.27 -24.89 30.93
N ARG A 488 30.02 -25.87 31.45
CA ARG A 488 29.77 -26.52 32.74
C ARG A 488 30.70 -25.94 33.81
N THR A 489 30.28 -25.88 35.08
CA THR A 489 31.00 -26.51 36.22
C THR A 489 30.22 -26.48 37.55
N THR A 490 30.32 -27.58 38.30
CA THR A 490 30.30 -27.73 39.78
C THR A 490 29.21 -27.07 40.65
N SER A 491 28.35 -27.94 41.21
CA SER A 491 27.65 -27.86 42.51
C SER A 491 28.63 -27.79 43.72
N PRO A 492 28.21 -27.77 45.03
CA PRO A 492 26.86 -28.01 45.59
C PRO A 492 26.41 -27.17 46.82
N CYS A 493 25.19 -27.48 47.31
CA CYS A 493 24.70 -27.31 48.70
C CYS A 493 24.36 -25.87 49.20
N SER A 494 23.40 -25.66 50.11
CA SER A 494 22.41 -26.58 50.73
C SER A 494 21.22 -25.82 51.36
N SER A 495 20.07 -26.52 51.51
CA SER A 495 19.06 -26.35 52.60
C SER A 495 18.23 -25.04 52.70
N ARG A 496 16.97 -25.02 53.20
CA ARG A 496 16.04 -26.09 53.66
C ARG A 496 14.57 -25.56 53.73
N SER A 497 13.61 -26.51 53.77
CA SER A 497 12.23 -26.47 54.33
C SER A 497 11.28 -25.26 54.05
N MET A 498 10.02 -25.41 53.61
CA MET A 498 8.91 -26.34 53.95
C MET A 498 8.09 -25.99 55.21
N SER A 499 7.02 -25.19 55.01
CA SER A 499 5.61 -25.57 55.28
C SER A 499 5.16 -25.79 56.78
N PRO A 500 3.89 -26.21 57.10
CA PRO A 500 2.77 -25.24 57.23
C PRO A 500 1.64 -25.56 58.28
N VAL A 501 0.58 -24.72 58.32
CA VAL A 501 -0.82 -24.97 58.80
C VAL A 501 -1.06 -25.21 60.32
N CYS A 502 -2.32 -24.99 60.74
CA CYS A 502 -3.00 -25.32 62.03
C CYS A 502 -2.80 -24.36 63.24
N LYS A 503 -3.77 -24.20 64.17
CA LYS A 503 -5.27 -24.25 64.10
C LYS A 503 -5.88 -23.80 65.46
N ASP A 504 -7.15 -23.39 65.44
CA ASP A 504 -8.14 -23.37 66.55
C ASP A 504 -7.92 -22.45 67.78
N LEU A 505 -9.01 -22.33 68.59
CA LEU A 505 -9.14 -21.79 69.96
C LEU A 505 -9.39 -20.27 70.19
N LEU A 506 -10.67 -19.89 70.06
CA LEU A 506 -11.59 -19.41 71.14
C LEU A 506 -11.21 -18.23 72.09
N THR A 507 -12.28 -17.62 72.62
CA THR A 507 -12.36 -16.65 73.75
C THR A 507 -11.88 -15.21 73.45
N ASN A 508 -12.51 -14.14 73.96
CA ASN A 508 -13.83 -13.96 74.61
C ASN A 508 -14.20 -12.44 74.60
N ASP A 509 -15.47 -12.12 74.90
CA ASP A 509 -15.96 -10.89 75.59
C ASP A 509 -15.74 -9.49 74.91
N ASP A 510 -16.63 -8.50 74.99
CA ASP A 510 -17.96 -8.40 75.65
C ASP A 510 -18.84 -7.30 75.01
N ASP A 511 -20.13 -7.30 75.37
CA ASP A 511 -21.12 -6.18 75.42
C ASP A 511 -21.54 -5.37 74.16
N ASP A 512 -22.82 -5.01 73.96
CA ASP A 512 -24.10 -5.52 74.51
C ASP A 512 -25.31 -4.95 73.69
N ASN A 513 -26.52 -5.50 73.89
CA ASN A 513 -27.86 -4.97 73.53
C ASN A 513 -28.26 -4.89 72.02
N TYR A 514 -29.52 -5.16 71.60
CA TYR A 514 -30.70 -5.74 72.27
C TYR A 514 -31.71 -6.26 71.20
N SER A 515 -32.60 -7.21 71.56
CA SER A 515 -33.66 -7.85 70.75
C SER A 515 -34.82 -8.26 71.70
N PRO A 516 -35.95 -8.92 71.32
CA PRO A 516 -36.44 -9.41 70.00
C PRO A 516 -37.80 -8.71 69.65
N ALA A 517 -38.94 -9.25 69.17
CA ALA A 517 -39.42 -10.63 68.90
C ALA A 517 -40.72 -10.68 68.03
N CYS A 518 -40.94 -11.81 67.34
CA CYS A 518 -42.23 -12.37 66.86
C CYS A 518 -43.06 -11.56 65.83
N SER A 519 -44.02 -12.13 65.08
CA SER A 519 -44.50 -13.54 64.92
C SER A 519 -44.52 -13.91 63.42
N ASP A 520 -44.43 -15.19 63.02
CA ASP A 520 -45.52 -16.17 62.78
C ASP A 520 -46.85 -15.58 62.24
N ASP A 521 -47.27 -16.02 61.05
CA ASP A 521 -48.43 -16.92 60.80
C ASP A 521 -48.61 -17.24 59.28
N ASP A 522 -49.05 -18.48 58.97
CA ASP A 522 -49.80 -19.07 57.82
C ASP A 522 -49.47 -18.68 56.34
N GLU A 523 -49.35 -19.56 55.32
CA GLU A 523 -50.12 -20.75 54.82
C GLU A 523 -51.28 -20.43 53.82
N ASP A 524 -51.80 -21.47 53.13
CA ASP A 524 -52.69 -21.49 51.94
C ASP A 524 -52.07 -20.90 50.63
N GLU A 525 -51.82 -21.60 49.51
CA GLU A 525 -52.43 -22.72 48.72
C GLU A 525 -53.32 -22.30 47.52
N ASP A 526 -53.00 -22.93 46.37
CA ASP A 526 -53.84 -23.40 45.25
C ASP A 526 -54.62 -22.50 44.25
N ASP A 527 -54.34 -22.78 42.96
CA ASP A 527 -55.27 -23.02 41.82
C ASP A 527 -56.37 -22.00 41.39
N SER A 528 -56.89 -22.00 40.14
CA SER A 528 -56.38 -22.50 38.86
C SER A 528 -57.07 -21.84 37.64
N THR A 529 -56.37 -21.87 36.51
CA THR A 529 -56.84 -21.97 35.10
C THR A 529 -58.11 -21.27 34.55
N ASN A 530 -57.94 -20.78 33.30
CA ASN A 530 -58.84 -20.91 32.13
C ASN A 530 -59.95 -19.88 31.81
N ASN A 531 -59.85 -19.35 30.57
CA ASN A 531 -60.93 -19.16 29.56
C ASN A 531 -62.07 -18.14 29.79
N SER A 532 -62.57 -17.39 28.79
CA SER A 532 -62.25 -17.33 27.34
C SER A 532 -62.97 -16.18 26.60
N ASN A 533 -62.53 -15.89 25.36
CA ASN A 533 -63.28 -15.44 24.15
C ASN A 533 -64.17 -14.16 24.12
N GLY A 534 -64.22 -13.53 22.92
CA GLY A 534 -65.23 -12.54 22.50
C GLY A 534 -64.77 -11.08 22.64
N ASP A 535 -64.16 -10.39 21.66
CA ASP A 535 -64.40 -10.23 20.21
C ASP A 535 -65.56 -9.28 19.83
N THR A 536 -65.31 -8.45 18.81
CA THR A 536 -66.20 -7.48 18.12
C THR A 536 -66.69 -6.22 18.87
N ARG A 537 -67.14 -5.11 18.24
CA ARG A 537 -66.73 -4.46 16.96
C ARG A 537 -67.39 -3.05 16.76
N GLU A 538 -66.58 -2.01 16.62
CA GLU A 538 -66.77 -0.74 15.83
C GLU A 538 -68.00 0.22 15.94
N ARG A 539 -67.66 1.54 15.93
CA ARG A 539 -68.35 2.74 15.33
C ARG A 539 -69.49 3.45 16.11
N ARG A 540 -69.32 4.76 16.43
CA ARG A 540 -69.76 6.03 15.75
C ARG A 540 -71.30 6.24 15.73
N ILE A 541 -71.91 7.44 15.88
CA ILE A 541 -71.76 8.74 15.16
C ILE A 541 -72.34 9.92 16.01
N ALA A 542 -71.87 11.17 15.77
CA ALA A 542 -72.41 12.54 16.05
C ALA A 542 -73.45 12.78 17.20
N ALA A 543 -73.29 13.70 18.18
CA ALA A 543 -72.93 15.14 18.18
C ALA A 543 -74.07 16.15 17.89
N ASN A 544 -74.35 17.08 18.84
CA ASN A 544 -74.91 18.42 18.54
C ASN A 544 -74.83 19.45 19.72
N ARG A 545 -74.40 20.68 19.37
CA ARG A 545 -74.83 22.01 19.88
C ARG A 545 -74.92 22.36 21.39
N SER A 546 -73.82 22.95 21.88
CA SER A 546 -73.72 24.36 22.34
C SER A 546 -74.87 25.06 23.10
N GLN A 547 -74.58 25.48 24.34
CA GLN A 547 -74.80 26.85 24.89
C GLN A 547 -73.80 27.09 26.06
N PRO A 548 -73.49 28.35 26.46
CA PRO A 548 -72.44 28.64 27.43
C PRO A 548 -72.92 28.61 28.89
N SER A 549 -72.21 27.87 29.75
CA SER A 549 -72.37 27.91 31.22
C SER A 549 -71.32 28.80 31.89
N ASN A 550 -71.60 29.23 33.13
CA ASN A 550 -70.84 30.28 33.80
C ASN A 550 -69.49 29.80 34.37
N VAL A 551 -68.58 30.76 34.57
CA VAL A 551 -67.22 30.57 35.12
C VAL A 551 -67.20 29.80 36.47
N LEU A 552 -68.32 29.79 37.21
CA LEU A 552 -68.44 29.15 38.51
C LEU A 552 -68.48 27.61 38.44
N ASP A 553 -69.02 27.00 37.37
CA ASP A 553 -69.08 25.53 37.27
C ASP A 553 -67.71 24.90 36.94
N ILE A 554 -66.83 25.69 36.31
CA ILE A 554 -65.42 25.34 36.01
C ILE A 554 -64.57 25.31 37.30
N LEU A 555 -65.13 25.66 38.47
CA LEU A 555 -64.50 25.45 39.77
C LEU A 555 -64.74 24.05 40.35
N LYS A 556 -65.85 23.37 40.03
CA LYS A 556 -66.13 22.01 40.54
C LYS A 556 -65.41 20.89 39.77
N LEU A 557 -65.31 20.99 38.45
CA LEU A 557 -64.71 19.95 37.58
C LEU A 557 -63.18 19.79 37.69
N ILE A 558 -62.56 20.25 38.78
CA ILE A 558 -61.10 20.29 38.96
C ILE A 558 -60.62 19.62 40.27
N GLU A 559 -61.53 19.16 41.13
CA GLU A 559 -61.17 18.37 42.32
C GLU A 559 -61.05 16.86 42.06
N GLU A 560 -61.57 16.36 40.93
CA GLU A 560 -61.60 14.91 40.59
C GLU A 560 -60.61 14.48 39.48
N GLY A 561 -59.77 15.40 38.97
CA GLY A 561 -58.92 15.18 37.78
C GLY A 561 -57.42 15.08 38.08
N SER A 562 -56.98 13.99 38.71
CA SER A 562 -55.56 13.75 39.08
C SER A 562 -54.83 12.72 38.20
N GLU A 563 -55.12 12.67 36.90
CA GLU A 563 -54.41 11.82 35.93
C GLU A 563 -53.42 12.60 35.03
N PRO A 564 -52.33 11.96 34.56
CA PRO A 564 -51.34 12.60 33.70
C PRO A 564 -51.85 12.81 32.27
N ILE A 565 -52.23 14.05 31.94
CA ILE A 565 -52.69 14.42 30.59
C ILE A 565 -51.49 14.46 29.61
N ASP A 566 -51.49 13.53 28.66
CA ASP A 566 -50.53 13.43 27.56
C ASP A 566 -50.47 14.68 26.66
N ASP A 567 -49.29 14.93 26.08
CA ASP A 567 -48.99 16.10 25.25
C ASP A 567 -48.99 15.70 23.76
N PRO A 568 -50.06 16.00 22.97
CA PRO A 568 -50.32 15.34 21.68
C PRO A 568 -49.39 15.74 20.53
N LEU A 569 -48.42 16.64 20.76
CA LEU A 569 -47.39 17.07 19.80
C LEU A 569 -46.09 16.25 19.93
N SER A 570 -46.21 14.94 20.19
CA SER A 570 -45.05 14.05 20.36
C SER A 570 -44.49 13.54 19.03
N ASP A 571 -43.39 14.15 18.60
CA ASP A 571 -42.23 13.50 17.96
C ASP A 571 -42.44 12.55 16.77
N LYS A 572 -43.23 12.98 15.77
CA LYS A 572 -43.28 12.31 14.43
C LYS A 572 -42.34 12.88 13.36
N GLU A 573 -41.57 13.93 13.65
CA GLU A 573 -40.78 14.67 12.64
C GLU A 573 -39.26 14.38 12.62
N ASP A 574 -38.74 13.48 13.48
CA ASP A 574 -37.28 13.26 13.63
C ASP A 574 -36.72 12.07 12.80
N LEU A 575 -37.46 11.53 11.82
CA LEU A 575 -37.13 10.28 11.12
C LEU A 575 -36.28 10.41 9.83
N GLU A 576 -36.29 11.54 9.12
CA GLU A 576 -35.70 11.62 7.75
C GLU A 576 -34.32 12.31 7.67
N GLU A 577 -33.93 13.16 8.65
CA GLU A 577 -32.76 14.05 8.53
C GLU A 577 -31.40 13.38 8.88
N LEU A 578 -31.05 12.29 8.19
CA LEU A 578 -29.74 11.63 8.31
C LEU A 578 -29.11 11.17 6.97
N SER A 579 -29.77 11.44 5.84
CA SER A 579 -29.28 11.11 4.48
C SER A 579 -28.56 12.28 3.80
N SER A 580 -27.44 12.74 4.39
CA SER A 580 -26.53 13.69 3.73
C SER A 580 -25.07 13.31 3.95
N ASP A 581 -24.61 12.28 3.22
CA ASP A 581 -23.20 11.93 3.11
C ASP A 581 -22.45 13.01 2.31
N VAL A 582 -22.15 14.14 2.96
CA VAL A 582 -21.05 15.01 2.55
C VAL A 582 -19.76 14.24 2.87
N PRO A 583 -18.96 13.83 1.87
CA PRO A 583 -17.77 13.02 2.12
C PRO A 583 -16.77 13.82 2.97
N PRO A 584 -16.40 13.35 4.18
CA PRO A 584 -15.34 13.99 4.94
C PRO A 584 -14.06 13.91 4.12
N LYS A 585 -13.46 15.06 3.76
CA LYS A 585 -12.13 15.08 3.14
C LYS A 585 -11.19 14.27 4.04
N LEU A 586 -10.53 13.28 3.45
CA LEU A 586 -9.61 12.38 4.15
C LEU A 586 -8.57 13.18 4.93
N ALA A 587 -8.77 13.29 6.24
CA ALA A 587 -7.74 13.70 7.16
C ALA A 587 -6.62 12.66 7.06
N GLN A 588 -5.44 13.08 6.61
CA GLN A 588 -4.32 12.19 6.31
C GLN A 588 -3.96 11.37 7.57
N PHE A 589 -4.04 10.04 7.46
CA PHE A 589 -3.69 9.15 8.56
C PHE A 589 -2.25 9.40 9.00
N ARG A 590 -2.08 9.85 10.25
CA ARG A 590 -0.84 10.45 10.75
C ARG A 590 0.37 9.48 10.82
N ASN A 591 0.16 8.21 10.49
CA ASN A 591 1.14 7.12 10.52
C ASN A 591 1.48 6.56 9.13
N HIS A 592 0.92 7.07 8.02
CA HIS A 592 1.27 6.61 6.66
C HIS A 592 2.62 7.18 6.19
N ALA A 593 3.71 6.69 6.80
CA ALA A 593 5.10 7.02 6.43
C ALA A 593 5.67 6.12 5.30
N CYS A 594 4.91 5.12 4.85
CA CYS A 594 5.30 4.14 3.83
C CYS A 594 4.36 4.31 2.62
N ASN A 595 4.90 4.52 1.40
CA ASN A 595 4.06 4.64 0.20
C ASN A 595 3.62 3.25 -0.27
N THR A 596 2.56 3.20 -1.09
CA THR A 596 2.07 1.97 -1.71
C THR A 596 3.17 1.22 -2.48
N ILE A 597 4.05 1.95 -3.17
CA ILE A 597 5.21 1.38 -3.89
C ILE A 597 6.23 0.73 -2.95
N ASP A 598 6.47 1.35 -1.78
CA ASP A 598 7.40 0.83 -0.76
C ASP A 598 6.81 -0.41 -0.07
N ILE A 599 5.48 -0.46 0.08
CA ILE A 599 4.74 -1.65 0.54
C ILE A 599 4.85 -2.81 -0.47
N ILE A 600 4.60 -2.54 -1.75
CA ILE A 600 4.67 -3.54 -2.84
C ILE A 600 6.08 -4.13 -2.93
N GLU A 601 7.09 -3.27 -2.90
CA GLU A 601 8.50 -3.63 -2.89
C GLU A 601 8.85 -4.60 -1.75
N ASN A 602 8.48 -4.25 -0.52
CA ASN A 602 8.79 -5.08 0.64
C ASN A 602 7.97 -6.39 0.66
N LEU A 603 6.72 -6.38 0.17
CA LEU A 603 5.93 -7.60 0.01
C LEU A 603 6.52 -8.54 -1.04
N ILE A 604 6.89 -8.05 -2.23
CA ILE A 604 7.54 -8.89 -3.26
C ILE A 604 8.85 -9.46 -2.73
N TYR A 605 9.71 -8.64 -2.12
CA TYR A 605 10.96 -9.10 -1.52
C TYR A 605 10.71 -10.15 -0.44
N ARG A 606 9.76 -9.94 0.47
CA ARG A 606 9.40 -10.91 1.51
C ARG A 606 8.92 -12.24 0.92
N ILE A 607 8.13 -12.21 -0.16
CA ILE A 607 7.67 -13.40 -0.87
C ILE A 607 8.87 -14.19 -1.46
N THR A 608 9.87 -13.51 -2.01
CA THR A 608 11.08 -14.18 -2.53
C THR A 608 11.95 -14.84 -1.44
N LEU A 609 11.78 -14.44 -0.17
CA LEU A 609 12.43 -15.07 0.99
C LEU A 609 11.62 -16.24 1.60
N MET A 610 10.46 -16.59 1.05
CA MET A 610 9.65 -17.70 1.56
C MET A 610 10.20 -19.06 1.08
N VAL A 611 9.92 -20.12 1.86
CA VAL A 611 10.27 -21.49 1.48
C VAL A 611 9.43 -21.93 0.28
N ASN A 612 8.11 -21.82 0.39
CA ASN A 612 7.14 -22.19 -0.65
C ASN A 612 6.94 -21.06 -1.66
N LYS A 613 7.89 -20.92 -2.61
CA LYS A 613 7.83 -19.90 -3.67
C LYS A 613 6.92 -20.33 -4.82
N ARG A 614 5.92 -19.51 -5.14
CA ARG A 614 4.96 -19.76 -6.24
C ARG A 614 5.63 -19.63 -7.61
N VAL A 615 5.24 -20.47 -8.57
CA VAL A 615 5.63 -20.39 -10.00
C VAL A 615 5.33 -19.05 -10.67
N GLU A 616 4.49 -18.23 -10.05
CA GLU A 616 4.15 -16.88 -10.52
C GLU A 616 5.30 -15.88 -10.41
N LEU A 617 6.31 -16.15 -9.57
CA LEU A 617 7.54 -15.35 -9.50
C LEU A 617 8.42 -15.54 -10.75
N GLY A 618 8.44 -16.76 -11.31
CA GLY A 618 9.15 -17.11 -12.54
C GLY A 618 8.30 -16.95 -13.82
N LYS A 619 7.22 -16.17 -13.78
CA LYS A 619 6.43 -15.78 -14.97
C LYS A 619 7.07 -14.57 -15.68
N PRO A 620 6.93 -14.44 -17.00
CA PRO A 620 7.55 -13.35 -17.76
C PRO A 620 7.06 -11.99 -17.26
N GLU A 621 5.76 -11.81 -16.99
CA GLU A 621 5.19 -10.53 -16.56
C GLU A 621 5.82 -10.02 -15.25
N THR A 622 6.14 -10.93 -14.32
CA THR A 622 6.81 -10.62 -13.06
C THR A 622 8.25 -10.19 -13.29
N LEU A 623 9.01 -10.97 -14.07
CA LEU A 623 10.43 -10.72 -14.36
C LEU A 623 10.62 -9.40 -15.13
N ASP A 624 9.83 -9.19 -16.19
CA ASP A 624 9.78 -7.96 -16.98
C ASP A 624 9.47 -6.73 -16.14
N THR A 625 8.50 -6.84 -15.22
CA THR A 625 8.07 -5.70 -14.37
C THR A 625 9.13 -5.36 -13.33
N LEU A 626 9.81 -6.36 -12.75
CA LEU A 626 10.97 -6.14 -11.87
C LEU A 626 12.15 -5.51 -12.63
N ILE A 627 12.43 -5.98 -13.85
CA ILE A 627 13.50 -5.43 -14.70
C ILE A 627 13.19 -3.99 -15.11
N ARG A 628 11.92 -3.65 -15.41
CA ARG A 628 11.47 -2.25 -15.58
C ARG A 628 11.66 -1.42 -14.30
N ALA A 629 11.31 -1.96 -13.13
CA ALA A 629 11.48 -1.27 -11.84
C ALA A 629 12.96 -0.98 -11.52
N ILE A 630 13.86 -1.95 -11.73
CA ILE A 630 15.30 -1.81 -11.50
C ILE A 630 15.93 -0.84 -12.52
N LYS A 631 15.52 -0.90 -13.80
CA LYS A 631 15.99 0.03 -14.83
C LYS A 631 15.58 1.48 -14.55
N LEU A 632 14.45 1.70 -13.87
CA LEU A 632 13.99 3.02 -13.47
C LEU A 632 14.63 3.51 -12.15
N PHE A 633 14.58 2.72 -11.08
CA PHE A 633 15.00 3.12 -9.73
C PHE A 633 16.45 2.76 -9.38
N GLY A 634 17.19 2.16 -10.30
CA GLY A 634 18.52 1.59 -10.07
C GLY A 634 18.47 0.25 -9.30
N ALA A 635 19.64 -0.26 -8.93
CA ALA A 635 19.77 -1.54 -8.22
C ALA A 635 19.80 -1.44 -6.68
N ASN A 636 19.88 -0.23 -6.11
CA ASN A 636 19.94 0.00 -4.66
C ASN A 636 18.53 -0.05 -4.00
N ASN A 637 17.78 -1.13 -4.25
CA ASN A 637 16.41 -1.31 -3.78
C ASN A 637 16.05 -2.80 -3.63
N ASN A 638 14.92 -3.09 -3.00
CA ASN A 638 14.50 -4.45 -2.71
C ASN A 638 13.91 -5.19 -3.92
N PHE A 639 13.60 -4.50 -5.03
CA PHE A 639 13.30 -5.17 -6.31
C PHE A 639 14.55 -5.88 -6.88
N SER A 640 15.72 -5.25 -6.77
CA SER A 640 17.01 -5.84 -7.14
C SER A 640 17.29 -7.12 -6.34
N ASN A 641 17.16 -7.04 -5.01
CA ASN A 641 17.30 -8.19 -4.12
C ASN A 641 16.29 -9.30 -4.46
N ALA A 642 15.01 -8.94 -4.66
CA ALA A 642 13.97 -9.89 -5.03
C ALA A 642 14.28 -10.60 -6.36
N LEU A 643 14.78 -9.87 -7.36
CA LEU A 643 15.20 -10.48 -8.63
C LEU A 643 16.36 -11.46 -8.41
N THR A 644 17.40 -11.11 -7.65
CA THR A 644 18.50 -12.05 -7.31
C THR A 644 17.97 -13.32 -6.65
N TYR A 645 17.05 -13.23 -5.69
CA TYR A 645 16.43 -14.41 -5.07
C TYR A 645 15.54 -15.22 -6.03
N ILE A 646 14.98 -14.64 -7.09
CA ILE A 646 14.28 -15.37 -8.15
C ILE A 646 15.28 -16.04 -9.12
N LEU A 647 16.37 -15.37 -9.48
CA LEU A 647 17.39 -15.91 -10.39
C LEU A 647 18.19 -17.08 -9.77
N LEU A 648 18.31 -17.15 -8.44
CA LEU A 648 18.95 -18.25 -7.70
C LEU A 648 18.13 -19.55 -7.68
N GLU A 649 16.82 -19.48 -7.93
CA GLU A 649 15.91 -20.62 -7.71
C GLU A 649 15.80 -21.46 -8.98
N SER A 650 16.39 -22.66 -8.94
CA SER A 650 16.43 -23.62 -10.06
C SER A 650 15.07 -23.85 -10.73
N GLN A 651 13.98 -23.92 -9.95
CA GLN A 651 12.62 -24.11 -10.46
C GLN A 651 12.12 -23.00 -11.41
N PHE A 652 12.76 -21.83 -11.45
CA PHE A 652 12.42 -20.74 -12.37
C PHE A 652 13.39 -20.65 -13.57
N PHE A 653 14.54 -21.33 -13.51
CA PHE A 653 15.61 -21.24 -14.50
C PHE A 653 15.13 -21.53 -15.94
N ALA A 654 14.36 -22.60 -16.13
CA ALA A 654 13.76 -22.97 -17.42
C ALA A 654 12.96 -21.82 -18.08
N ASN A 655 12.17 -21.08 -17.29
CA ASN A 655 11.38 -19.95 -17.79
C ASN A 655 12.26 -18.72 -18.04
N ILE A 656 13.23 -18.45 -17.16
CA ILE A 656 14.21 -17.35 -17.30
C ILE A 656 14.97 -17.46 -18.64
N ILE A 657 15.38 -18.68 -19.02
CA ILE A 657 15.99 -18.95 -20.33
C ILE A 657 14.99 -18.67 -21.47
N LYS A 658 13.82 -19.32 -21.45
CA LYS A 658 12.81 -19.21 -22.53
C LYS A 658 12.32 -17.79 -22.80
N HIS A 659 12.21 -16.95 -21.75
CA HIS A 659 11.76 -15.57 -21.89
C HIS A 659 12.87 -14.57 -22.24
N GLY A 660 14.12 -15.01 -22.43
CA GLY A 660 15.23 -14.14 -22.86
C GLY A 660 15.73 -13.18 -21.77
N VAL A 661 15.37 -13.43 -20.51
CA VAL A 661 15.73 -12.57 -19.37
C VAL A 661 17.25 -12.42 -19.24
N VAL A 662 18.02 -13.43 -19.63
CA VAL A 662 19.48 -13.39 -19.71
C VAL A 662 19.98 -12.23 -20.58
N HIS A 663 19.37 -12.01 -21.75
CA HIS A 663 19.72 -10.90 -22.64
C HIS A 663 19.26 -9.55 -22.07
N GLN A 664 18.06 -9.48 -21.45
CA GLN A 664 17.61 -8.27 -20.77
C GLN A 664 18.60 -7.81 -19.67
N LEU A 665 19.12 -8.76 -18.89
CA LEU A 665 20.14 -8.52 -17.87
C LEU A 665 21.49 -8.11 -18.48
N TYR A 666 21.88 -8.67 -19.63
CA TYR A 666 23.06 -8.20 -20.36
C TYR A 666 22.95 -6.73 -20.80
N GLN A 667 21.75 -6.24 -21.18
CA GLN A 667 21.58 -4.82 -21.50
C GLN A 667 21.86 -3.88 -20.31
N PHE A 668 21.74 -4.35 -19.05
CA PHE A 668 22.15 -3.56 -17.89
C PHE A 668 23.66 -3.31 -17.87
N THR A 669 24.49 -4.22 -18.41
CA THR A 669 25.96 -4.02 -18.49
C THR A 669 26.35 -2.84 -19.39
N LYS A 670 25.54 -2.55 -20.42
CA LYS A 670 25.75 -1.40 -21.32
C LYS A 670 25.49 -0.06 -20.60
N ILE A 671 24.50 -0.02 -19.70
CA ILE A 671 24.13 1.17 -18.92
C ILE A 671 25.17 1.43 -17.83
N LYS A 672 25.71 2.65 -17.74
CA LYS A 672 26.88 2.97 -16.90
C LYS A 672 26.58 2.85 -15.40
N GLU A 673 25.37 3.21 -15.00
CA GLU A 673 24.93 3.35 -13.61
C GLU A 673 24.68 1.99 -12.93
N ILE A 674 24.11 1.03 -13.67
CA ILE A 674 23.74 -0.32 -13.19
C ILE A 674 24.62 -1.44 -13.78
N ARG A 675 25.76 -1.09 -14.37
CA ARG A 675 26.68 -2.03 -15.04
C ARG A 675 27.10 -3.17 -14.15
N LYS A 676 27.47 -2.86 -12.89
CA LYS A 676 27.96 -3.84 -11.92
C LYS A 676 26.88 -4.86 -11.57
N ASP A 677 25.66 -4.37 -11.38
CA ASP A 677 24.49 -5.16 -11.01
C ASP A 677 24.08 -6.06 -12.18
N GLY A 678 24.13 -5.57 -13.42
CA GLY A 678 23.98 -6.37 -14.64
C GLY A 678 24.94 -7.56 -14.71
N PHE A 679 26.22 -7.35 -14.38
CA PHE A 679 27.18 -8.46 -14.30
C PHE A 679 26.89 -9.40 -13.11
N ALA A 680 26.51 -8.89 -11.94
CA ALA A 680 26.17 -9.70 -10.77
C ALA A 680 24.92 -10.58 -10.99
N PHE A 681 23.92 -10.10 -11.74
CA PHE A 681 22.77 -10.94 -12.14
C PHE A 681 23.18 -12.05 -13.12
N LEU A 682 24.08 -11.77 -14.06
CA LEU A 682 24.63 -12.79 -14.98
C LEU A 682 25.53 -13.80 -14.26
N GLU A 683 26.29 -13.37 -13.25
CA GLU A 683 27.06 -14.25 -12.34
C GLU A 683 26.14 -15.12 -11.49
N THR A 684 25.03 -14.57 -11.00
CA THR A 684 23.98 -15.32 -10.30
C THR A 684 23.43 -16.44 -11.19
N LEU A 685 23.12 -16.14 -12.46
CA LEU A 685 22.66 -17.14 -13.43
C LEU A 685 23.77 -18.09 -13.91
N THR A 686 25.04 -17.67 -13.88
CA THR A 686 26.20 -18.54 -14.13
C THR A 686 26.24 -19.66 -13.08
N ASN A 687 26.11 -19.32 -11.80
CA ASN A 687 26.10 -20.28 -10.70
C ASN A 687 24.94 -21.31 -10.80
N VAL A 688 23.77 -20.88 -11.28
CA VAL A 688 22.64 -21.81 -11.51
C VAL A 688 22.83 -22.62 -12.79
N GLY A 689 23.27 -22.02 -13.89
CA GLY A 689 23.52 -22.67 -15.18
C GLY A 689 24.64 -23.71 -15.13
N GLU A 690 25.69 -23.47 -14.34
CA GLU A 690 26.78 -24.42 -14.10
C GLU A 690 26.55 -25.37 -12.91
N SER A 691 25.35 -25.35 -12.32
CA SER A 691 24.89 -26.47 -11.48
C SER A 691 24.57 -27.70 -12.34
N ASN A 692 24.41 -28.88 -11.73
CA ASN A 692 24.04 -30.09 -12.48
C ASN A 692 22.64 -29.95 -13.11
N TYR A 693 21.69 -29.40 -12.36
CA TYR A 693 20.34 -29.09 -12.86
C TYR A 693 20.38 -28.09 -14.03
N GLY A 694 21.15 -27.01 -13.91
CA GLY A 694 21.27 -26.00 -14.96
C GLY A 694 21.84 -26.57 -16.25
N LYS A 695 22.83 -27.47 -16.16
CA LYS A 695 23.39 -28.17 -17.34
C LYS A 695 22.36 -29.08 -17.99
N GLU A 696 21.69 -29.91 -17.21
CA GLU A 696 20.66 -30.83 -17.70
C GLU A 696 19.52 -30.05 -18.39
N GLU A 697 19.07 -28.95 -17.80
CA GLU A 697 18.02 -28.11 -18.38
C GLU A 697 18.49 -27.36 -19.64
N LEU A 698 19.72 -26.84 -19.69
CA LEU A 698 20.29 -26.25 -20.92
C LEU A 698 20.43 -27.28 -22.05
N VAL A 699 20.91 -28.50 -21.76
CA VAL A 699 20.96 -29.61 -22.75
C VAL A 699 19.54 -29.97 -23.21
N ARG A 700 18.57 -30.02 -22.29
CA ARG A 700 17.17 -30.34 -22.58
C ARG A 700 16.50 -29.28 -23.47
N LEU A 701 16.80 -28.00 -23.26
CA LEU A 701 16.27 -26.90 -24.07
C LEU A 701 16.92 -26.83 -25.46
N LEU A 702 18.25 -27.03 -25.56
CA LEU A 702 18.96 -27.12 -26.85
C LEU A 702 18.51 -28.31 -27.71
N ARG A 703 18.03 -29.40 -27.07
CA ARG A 703 17.54 -30.62 -27.74
C ARG A 703 16.02 -30.73 -27.77
N CYS A 704 15.30 -29.63 -27.55
CA CYS A 704 13.83 -29.58 -27.62
C CYS A 704 13.36 -29.29 -29.06
N ASP A 705 12.21 -29.83 -29.45
CA ASP A 705 11.61 -29.58 -30.78
C ASP A 705 11.14 -28.13 -31.00
N ASP A 706 11.04 -27.34 -29.92
CA ASP A 706 10.74 -25.90 -29.98
C ASP A 706 11.99 -25.07 -30.28
N VAL A 707 12.11 -24.67 -31.56
CA VAL A 707 13.19 -23.81 -32.09
C VAL A 707 13.39 -22.54 -31.24
N ILE A 708 12.33 -21.94 -30.69
CA ILE A 708 12.44 -20.74 -29.85
C ILE A 708 13.18 -21.07 -28.54
N SER A 709 12.80 -22.17 -27.88
CA SER A 709 13.52 -22.68 -26.70
C SER A 709 14.99 -23.02 -27.00
N GLN A 710 15.29 -23.60 -28.17
CA GLN A 710 16.66 -23.91 -28.57
C GLN A 710 17.49 -22.62 -28.79
N GLN A 711 16.96 -21.66 -29.57
CA GLN A 711 17.62 -20.38 -29.84
C GLN A 711 17.88 -19.60 -28.55
N ARG A 712 16.88 -19.52 -27.66
CA ARG A 712 16.99 -18.91 -26.33
C ARG A 712 18.05 -19.58 -25.45
N ALA A 713 18.16 -20.91 -25.50
CA ALA A 713 19.20 -21.64 -24.78
C ALA A 713 20.60 -21.38 -25.34
N ALA A 714 20.77 -21.35 -26.67
CA ALA A 714 22.05 -21.04 -27.31
C ALA A 714 22.54 -19.62 -26.99
N ILE A 715 21.65 -18.63 -27.06
CA ILE A 715 21.88 -17.24 -26.62
C ILE A 715 22.29 -17.20 -25.14
N SER A 716 21.58 -17.94 -24.29
CA SER A 716 21.86 -17.95 -22.85
C SER A 716 23.20 -18.58 -22.51
N VAL A 717 23.57 -19.69 -23.16
CA VAL A 717 24.87 -20.37 -22.99
C VAL A 717 26.03 -19.39 -23.18
N ALA A 718 26.00 -18.61 -24.25
CA ALA A 718 27.04 -17.63 -24.58
C ALA A 718 27.17 -16.50 -23.54
N TYR A 719 26.09 -16.15 -22.83
CA TYR A 719 26.16 -15.19 -21.71
C TYR A 719 26.64 -15.82 -20.40
N ILE A 720 26.10 -16.99 -19.99
CA ILE A 720 26.18 -17.50 -18.61
C ILE A 720 27.08 -18.72 -18.40
N VAL A 721 27.57 -19.39 -19.44
CA VAL A 721 28.58 -20.45 -19.25
C VAL A 721 29.97 -19.80 -19.30
N LYS A 722 30.79 -20.08 -18.28
CA LYS A 722 32.13 -19.52 -18.05
C LYS A 722 33.22 -20.58 -18.01
N SER A 723 32.90 -21.79 -17.55
CA SER A 723 33.79 -22.95 -17.65
C SER A 723 34.01 -23.32 -19.11
N HIS A 724 35.21 -23.08 -19.64
CA HIS A 724 35.56 -23.32 -21.05
C HIS A 724 35.27 -24.75 -21.52
N ARG A 725 35.46 -25.74 -20.64
CA ARG A 725 35.11 -27.15 -20.92
C ARG A 725 33.61 -27.35 -21.11
N LEU A 726 32.76 -26.75 -20.26
CA LEU A 726 31.30 -26.83 -20.41
C LEU A 726 30.84 -26.04 -21.63
N LEU A 727 31.43 -24.86 -21.86
CA LEU A 727 31.13 -24.04 -23.02
C LEU A 727 31.43 -24.79 -24.31
N TYR A 728 32.58 -25.47 -24.42
CA TYR A 728 32.89 -26.34 -25.55
C TYR A 728 31.78 -27.39 -25.79
N GLN A 729 31.33 -28.08 -24.74
CA GLN A 729 30.29 -29.11 -24.86
C GLN A 729 28.95 -28.53 -25.34
N PHE A 730 28.54 -27.35 -24.87
CA PHE A 730 27.31 -26.71 -25.37
C PHE A 730 27.45 -26.17 -26.80
N LEU A 731 28.57 -25.54 -27.13
CA LEU A 731 28.81 -24.95 -28.45
C LEU A 731 28.97 -26.02 -29.54
N TYR A 732 29.67 -27.13 -29.23
CA TYR A 732 29.98 -28.22 -30.15
C TYR A 732 28.96 -29.38 -30.03
N ASP A 733 28.94 -30.13 -28.93
CA ASP A 733 28.05 -31.31 -28.73
C ASP A 733 26.56 -30.94 -28.58
N GLY A 734 26.28 -29.67 -28.29
CA GLY A 734 24.95 -29.04 -28.26
C GLY A 734 24.64 -28.19 -29.49
N ASN A 735 25.54 -28.08 -30.47
CA ASN A 735 25.41 -27.30 -31.71
C ASN A 735 25.13 -25.78 -31.52
N ALA A 736 25.26 -25.24 -30.30
CA ALA A 736 24.80 -23.89 -29.98
C ALA A 736 25.57 -22.78 -30.75
N LEU A 737 26.82 -23.01 -31.15
CA LEU A 737 27.60 -22.02 -31.91
C LEU A 737 27.04 -21.84 -33.33
N ASN A 738 26.76 -22.95 -34.02
CA ASN A 738 26.11 -22.91 -35.34
C ASN A 738 24.75 -22.24 -35.25
N MET A 739 23.95 -22.52 -34.20
CA MET A 739 22.66 -21.85 -34.00
C MET A 739 22.79 -20.34 -33.79
N LEU A 740 23.81 -19.87 -33.07
CA LEU A 740 24.09 -18.44 -32.88
C LEU A 740 24.41 -17.76 -34.22
N PHE A 741 25.27 -18.37 -35.04
CA PHE A 741 25.58 -17.82 -36.35
C PHE A 741 24.40 -17.92 -37.34
N ASP A 742 23.62 -18.99 -37.32
CA ASP A 742 22.40 -19.19 -38.15
C ASP A 742 21.28 -18.15 -37.87
N MET A 743 21.32 -17.48 -36.71
CA MET A 743 20.43 -16.35 -36.39
C MET A 743 20.97 -15.00 -36.87
N MET A 744 22.28 -14.89 -37.11
CA MET A 744 22.94 -13.67 -37.61
C MET A 744 23.01 -13.66 -39.14
N LEU A 745 23.33 -14.82 -39.72
CA LEU A 745 23.56 -15.09 -41.13
C LEU A 745 22.30 -15.66 -41.77
N ARG A 746 21.68 -14.87 -42.64
CA ARG A 746 20.60 -15.21 -43.59
C ARG A 746 19.90 -13.94 -44.07
N LYS A 747 19.46 -13.97 -45.32
CA LYS A 747 18.51 -13.00 -45.92
C LYS A 747 17.04 -13.33 -45.58
N LYS A 748 16.77 -13.76 -44.35
CA LYS A 748 15.41 -13.83 -43.79
C LYS A 748 15.09 -12.49 -43.11
N THR A 749 13.91 -11.96 -43.37
CA THR A 749 13.47 -10.65 -42.89
C THR A 749 13.05 -10.63 -41.41
N ASP A 750 12.83 -11.82 -40.81
CA ASP A 750 12.08 -11.96 -39.55
C ASP A 750 12.75 -12.89 -38.52
N ASP A 751 14.08 -13.01 -38.51
CA ASP A 751 14.80 -13.74 -37.44
C ASP A 751 14.88 -12.87 -36.16
N HIS A 752 13.88 -13.03 -35.29
CA HIS A 752 13.56 -12.17 -34.14
C HIS A 752 14.67 -12.01 -33.08
N TYR A 753 15.72 -12.85 -33.11
CA TYR A 753 16.79 -12.88 -32.11
C TYR A 753 18.19 -12.59 -32.69
N ALA A 754 18.29 -12.10 -33.92
CA ALA A 754 19.57 -11.76 -34.55
C ALA A 754 20.41 -10.79 -33.69
N ASP A 755 19.78 -9.72 -33.17
CA ASP A 755 20.42 -8.76 -32.27
C ASP A 755 20.89 -9.42 -30.96
N GLU A 756 20.09 -10.31 -30.39
CA GLU A 756 20.44 -11.01 -29.14
C GLU A 756 21.62 -11.96 -29.32
N ALA A 757 21.68 -12.66 -30.46
CA ALA A 757 22.76 -13.55 -30.84
C ALA A 757 24.06 -12.78 -31.13
N ALA A 758 23.99 -11.66 -31.85
CA ALA A 758 25.14 -10.80 -32.11
C ALA A 758 25.74 -10.21 -30.82
N ASP A 759 24.88 -9.73 -29.90
CA ASP A 759 25.30 -9.32 -28.55
C ASP A 759 25.90 -10.49 -27.75
N ALA A 760 25.33 -11.71 -27.88
CA ALA A 760 25.76 -12.90 -27.13
C ALA A 760 27.13 -13.41 -27.57
N VAL A 761 27.36 -13.54 -28.88
CA VAL A 761 28.68 -13.89 -29.45
C VAL A 761 29.73 -12.87 -29.02
N THR A 762 29.40 -11.57 -29.07
CA THR A 762 30.30 -10.49 -28.61
C THR A 762 30.62 -10.60 -27.12
N SER A 763 29.61 -10.88 -26.30
CA SER A 763 29.76 -11.05 -24.84
C SER A 763 30.60 -12.27 -24.49
N MET A 764 30.34 -13.41 -25.13
CA MET A 764 31.09 -14.65 -24.97
C MET A 764 32.56 -14.48 -25.34
N ALA A 765 32.82 -13.93 -26.54
CA ALA A 765 34.17 -13.78 -27.04
C ALA A 765 35.01 -12.83 -26.17
N ARG A 766 34.44 -11.68 -25.77
CA ARG A 766 35.16 -10.68 -24.93
C ARG A 766 35.27 -11.09 -23.46
N TYR A 767 34.18 -11.57 -22.83
CA TYR A 767 34.10 -11.75 -21.38
C TYR A 767 34.20 -13.20 -20.90
N THR A 768 34.10 -14.20 -21.78
CA THR A 768 34.36 -15.61 -21.43
C THR A 768 35.65 -16.12 -22.06
N LEU A 769 35.90 -15.86 -23.35
CA LEU A 769 37.03 -16.43 -24.11
C LEU A 769 38.31 -15.58 -24.08
N GLY A 770 38.24 -14.34 -23.57
CA GLY A 770 39.38 -13.43 -23.54
C GLY A 770 39.94 -13.13 -24.93
N ILE A 771 39.08 -13.09 -25.96
CA ILE A 771 39.46 -12.59 -27.28
C ILE A 771 39.50 -11.07 -27.19
N VAL A 772 40.65 -10.51 -27.51
CA VAL A 772 40.95 -9.07 -27.41
C VAL A 772 41.35 -8.60 -28.79
N LEU A 773 40.82 -7.46 -29.21
CA LEU A 773 41.16 -6.82 -30.48
C LEU A 773 42.59 -6.25 -30.34
N PRO A 774 43.52 -6.55 -31.25
CA PRO A 774 44.89 -6.03 -31.15
C PRO A 774 44.91 -4.50 -31.03
N GLU A 775 45.44 -3.98 -29.92
CA GLU A 775 45.58 -2.53 -29.74
C GLU A 775 46.69 -2.02 -30.66
N ALA A 776 46.37 -1.04 -31.52
CA ALA A 776 47.37 -0.33 -32.29
C ALA A 776 48.35 0.35 -31.32
N LYS A 777 49.62 -0.06 -31.34
CA LYS A 777 50.66 0.48 -30.48
C LYS A 777 50.74 2.00 -30.71
N PRO A 778 50.79 2.83 -29.65
CA PRO A 778 51.00 4.25 -29.82
C PRO A 778 52.37 4.46 -30.48
N VAL A 779 52.38 4.93 -31.72
CA VAL A 779 53.62 5.22 -32.46
C VAL A 779 54.35 6.32 -31.70
N GLU A 780 55.53 5.99 -31.16
CA GLU A 780 56.37 6.96 -30.46
C GLU A 780 56.78 8.07 -31.44
N SER A 781 56.40 9.31 -31.12
CA SER A 781 56.23 10.36 -32.13
C SER A 781 57.55 10.93 -32.64
N THR A 782 58.04 10.38 -33.75
CA THR A 782 59.00 11.01 -34.66
C THR A 782 58.32 11.43 -35.98
N ALA A 783 57.43 10.58 -36.52
CA ALA A 783 56.60 10.86 -37.69
C ALA A 783 55.44 11.82 -37.35
N GLY A 784 55.62 13.11 -37.63
CA GLY A 784 54.57 14.12 -37.45
C GLY A 784 53.36 13.93 -38.37
N ILE A 785 52.18 14.37 -37.95
CA ILE A 785 50.95 14.28 -38.75
C ILE A 785 51.00 15.26 -39.93
N CYS A 786 50.68 14.79 -41.14
CA CYS A 786 50.63 15.58 -42.35
C CYS A 786 49.22 16.14 -42.57
N ASN A 787 49.04 17.45 -42.35
CA ASN A 787 47.77 18.16 -42.63
C ASN A 787 47.61 18.54 -44.12
N GLN A 788 48.52 18.13 -45.00
CA GLN A 788 48.44 18.42 -46.43
C GLN A 788 47.70 17.28 -47.14
N ARG A 789 46.49 17.54 -47.64
CA ARG A 789 45.80 16.59 -48.53
C ARG A 789 46.65 16.33 -49.77
N ALA A 790 46.88 15.06 -50.11
CA ALA A 790 47.52 14.69 -51.36
C ALA A 790 46.71 15.26 -52.55
N SER A 791 47.39 15.88 -53.50
CA SER A 791 46.72 16.41 -54.70
C SER A 791 46.42 15.28 -55.69
N GLU A 792 45.20 15.25 -56.20
CA GLU A 792 44.83 14.32 -57.27
C GLU A 792 45.50 14.69 -58.60
N SER A 793 45.80 15.97 -58.85
CA SER A 793 46.24 16.49 -60.15
C SER A 793 47.66 17.05 -60.20
N ALA A 794 48.27 17.43 -59.07
CA ALA A 794 49.66 17.91 -59.04
C ALA A 794 50.66 16.75 -58.83
N PRO A 795 51.88 16.82 -59.40
CA PRO A 795 52.93 15.85 -59.12
C PRO A 795 53.41 15.94 -57.66
N LEU A 796 53.71 14.79 -57.06
CA LEU A 796 54.19 14.68 -55.67
C LEU A 796 55.62 15.22 -55.45
N HIS A 797 56.38 15.44 -56.53
CA HIS A 797 57.72 16.03 -56.51
C HIS A 797 57.84 17.14 -57.56
N ALA A 798 58.75 18.09 -57.35
CA ALA A 798 59.13 19.06 -58.38
C ALA A 798 59.98 18.43 -59.51
N ASN A 799 60.78 17.40 -59.16
CA ASN A 799 61.72 16.73 -60.06
C ASN A 799 61.38 15.23 -60.19
N CYS A 800 60.39 14.90 -61.03
CA CYS A 800 60.09 13.51 -61.40
C CYS A 800 60.86 13.14 -62.67
N ASP A 801 61.79 12.19 -62.57
CA ASP A 801 62.63 11.70 -63.67
C ASP A 801 62.18 10.34 -64.22
N MET A 802 61.29 9.63 -63.50
CA MET A 802 60.64 8.40 -63.95
C MET A 802 59.12 8.43 -63.73
N ARG A 803 58.39 7.52 -64.38
CA ARG A 803 56.91 7.48 -64.33
C ARG A 803 56.37 6.08 -64.05
N PHE A 804 55.35 5.99 -63.20
CA PHE A 804 54.49 4.81 -63.14
C PHE A 804 53.34 4.97 -64.14
N LEU A 805 52.94 3.88 -64.79
CA LEU A 805 51.72 3.77 -65.58
C LEU A 805 50.75 2.83 -64.85
N VAL A 806 49.61 3.36 -64.43
CA VAL A 806 48.64 2.66 -63.57
C VAL A 806 47.34 2.38 -64.32
N GLY A 807 46.92 1.10 -64.36
CA GLY A 807 45.72 0.63 -65.04
C GLY A 807 45.95 0.08 -66.46
N HIS A 808 44.87 -0.37 -67.11
CA HIS A 808 44.92 -1.02 -68.44
C HIS A 808 44.47 -0.10 -69.58
N GLY A 809 45.17 -0.16 -70.71
CA GLY A 809 44.72 0.43 -71.97
C GLY A 809 44.73 1.96 -71.99
N ALA A 810 43.72 2.56 -72.64
CA ALA A 810 43.67 4.00 -72.91
C ALA A 810 43.37 4.89 -71.68
N GLU A 811 43.00 4.29 -70.54
CA GLU A 811 42.70 4.99 -69.29
C GLU A 811 43.89 4.98 -68.30
N ALA A 812 45.06 4.49 -68.75
CA ALA A 812 46.26 4.38 -67.91
C ALA A 812 46.72 5.74 -67.37
N THR A 813 46.71 5.89 -66.04
CA THR A 813 47.11 7.12 -65.36
C THR A 813 48.63 7.16 -65.17
N SER A 814 49.29 8.20 -65.69
CA SER A 814 50.72 8.41 -65.49
C SER A 814 51.00 9.19 -64.21
N ILE A 815 51.87 8.64 -63.34
CA ILE A 815 52.23 9.23 -62.03
C ILE A 815 53.76 9.32 -61.95
N GLY A 816 54.29 10.54 -61.98
CA GLY A 816 55.74 10.78 -61.92
C GLY A 816 56.31 10.62 -60.51
N PHE A 817 57.50 10.01 -60.42
CA PHE A 817 58.26 9.83 -59.18
C PHE A 817 59.73 10.20 -59.36
N ASN A 818 60.47 10.32 -58.25
CA ASN A 818 61.92 10.52 -58.27
C ASN A 818 62.68 9.19 -58.11
N LYS A 819 63.53 8.83 -59.08
CA LYS A 819 64.28 7.56 -59.11
C LYS A 819 65.18 7.40 -57.89
N GLN A 820 65.98 8.41 -57.57
CA GLN A 820 66.98 8.34 -56.49
C GLN A 820 66.29 8.02 -55.15
N LEU A 821 65.28 8.81 -54.78
CA LEU A 821 64.55 8.63 -53.53
C LEU A 821 63.94 7.23 -53.41
N LEU A 822 63.34 6.71 -54.50
CA LEU A 822 62.71 5.39 -54.51
C LEU A 822 63.74 4.24 -54.38
N CYS A 823 64.93 4.41 -54.97
CA CYS A 823 66.06 3.47 -54.84
C CYS A 823 66.72 3.54 -53.45
N GLU A 824 66.68 4.69 -52.79
CA GLU A 824 67.18 4.86 -51.42
C GLU A 824 66.25 4.20 -50.39
N THR A 825 64.93 4.18 -50.62
CA THR A 825 63.96 3.53 -49.71
C THR A 825 63.73 2.03 -49.94
N SER A 826 64.11 1.47 -51.09
CA SER A 826 63.85 0.05 -51.42
C SER A 826 64.99 -0.59 -52.20
N GLU A 827 65.51 -1.71 -51.69
CA GLU A 827 66.45 -2.55 -52.42
C GLU A 827 65.86 -3.11 -53.73
N VAL A 828 64.55 -3.36 -53.78
CA VAL A 828 63.87 -3.91 -54.95
C VAL A 828 63.86 -2.88 -56.07
N PHE A 829 63.49 -1.64 -55.79
CA PHE A 829 63.57 -0.56 -56.78
C PHE A 829 65.01 -0.20 -57.14
N ASN A 830 65.95 -0.23 -56.19
CA ASN A 830 67.37 -0.04 -56.50
C ASN A 830 67.89 -1.07 -57.51
N LYS A 831 67.65 -2.36 -57.25
CA LYS A 831 68.02 -3.47 -58.14
C LYS A 831 67.28 -3.37 -59.49
N MET A 832 65.98 -3.05 -59.49
CA MET A 832 65.18 -2.91 -60.72
C MET A 832 65.64 -1.75 -61.61
N LEU A 833 66.02 -0.61 -61.04
CA LEU A 833 66.22 0.62 -61.81
C LEU A 833 67.70 0.94 -62.07
N ASN A 834 68.64 0.27 -61.39
CA ASN A 834 70.09 0.43 -61.58
C ASN A 834 70.80 -0.84 -62.11
N SER A 835 70.05 -1.87 -62.52
CA SER A 835 70.57 -3.04 -63.26
C SER A 835 69.97 -3.11 -64.68
N ASP A 836 70.38 -4.08 -65.48
CA ASP A 836 69.99 -4.24 -66.90
C ASP A 836 68.51 -4.62 -67.18
N PHE A 837 67.59 -4.31 -66.25
CA PHE A 837 66.16 -4.52 -66.45
C PHE A 837 65.56 -3.51 -67.46
N ARG A 838 64.40 -3.83 -68.01
CA ARG A 838 63.75 -3.02 -69.06
C ARG A 838 63.27 -1.69 -68.50
N GLU A 839 62.77 -1.72 -67.28
CA GLU A 839 62.18 -0.63 -66.51
C GLU A 839 63.18 0.51 -66.31
N GLY A 840 64.43 0.18 -65.94
CA GLY A 840 65.54 1.14 -65.82
C GLY A 840 65.96 1.79 -67.15
N HIS A 841 65.71 1.12 -68.28
CA HIS A 841 66.02 1.62 -69.63
C HIS A 841 64.90 2.45 -70.27
N HIS A 842 63.63 2.16 -69.96
CA HIS A 842 62.48 2.78 -70.62
C HIS A 842 61.91 3.99 -69.88
N GLY A 843 62.39 4.29 -68.67
CA GLY A 843 61.94 5.43 -67.86
C GLY A 843 60.59 5.21 -67.14
N GLU A 844 59.96 4.05 -67.36
CA GLU A 844 58.58 3.80 -66.99
C GLU A 844 58.38 2.40 -66.37
N ILE A 845 57.57 2.33 -65.31
CA ILE A 845 57.18 1.09 -64.62
C ILE A 845 55.67 0.90 -64.78
N GLN A 846 55.24 -0.28 -65.23
CA GLN A 846 53.81 -0.60 -65.39
C GLN A 846 53.27 -1.29 -64.14
N LEU A 847 52.19 -0.77 -63.58
CA LEU A 847 51.50 -1.30 -62.40
C LEU A 847 50.01 -1.51 -62.72
N GLN A 848 49.65 -2.76 -63.01
CA GLN A 848 48.31 -3.09 -63.52
C GLN A 848 47.31 -3.39 -62.38
N ASP A 849 47.78 -3.97 -61.27
CA ASP A 849 46.94 -4.41 -60.13
C ASP A 849 46.64 -3.30 -59.08
N TYR A 850 47.31 -2.15 -59.17
CA TYR A 850 47.22 -1.06 -58.19
C TYR A 850 46.34 0.09 -58.66
N THR A 851 45.80 0.87 -57.71
CA THR A 851 45.02 2.09 -58.02
C THR A 851 45.87 3.35 -58.02
N ALA A 852 45.38 4.36 -58.73
CA ALA A 852 46.00 5.68 -58.80
C ALA A 852 45.96 6.45 -57.46
N SER A 853 45.09 6.09 -56.51
CA SER A 853 45.10 6.60 -55.13
C SER A 853 46.10 5.84 -54.25
N GLY A 854 46.12 4.50 -54.31
CA GLY A 854 47.06 3.65 -53.58
C GLY A 854 48.53 4.01 -53.86
N LEU A 855 48.92 4.12 -55.14
CA LEU A 855 50.27 4.55 -55.49
C LEU A 855 50.59 5.99 -55.03
N ARG A 856 49.65 6.93 -55.11
CA ARG A 856 49.87 8.30 -54.62
C ARG A 856 50.09 8.32 -53.10
N TYR A 857 49.35 7.51 -52.34
CA TYR A 857 49.51 7.41 -50.89
C TYR A 857 50.84 6.73 -50.52
N PHE A 858 51.20 5.64 -51.20
CA PHE A 858 52.51 4.98 -51.08
C PHE A 858 53.68 5.96 -51.32
N LEU A 859 53.66 6.70 -52.44
CA LEU A 859 54.69 7.70 -52.75
C LEU A 859 54.70 8.88 -51.76
N HIS A 860 53.55 9.29 -51.22
CA HIS A 860 53.48 10.35 -50.21
C HIS A 860 54.24 9.97 -48.92
N LEU A 861 54.13 8.72 -48.47
CA LEU A 861 54.83 8.22 -47.29
C LEU A 861 56.35 8.22 -47.47
N ILE A 862 56.81 7.86 -48.68
CA ILE A 862 58.22 7.91 -49.10
C ILE A 862 58.74 9.35 -49.12
N VAL A 863 57.99 10.29 -49.69
CA VAL A 863 58.36 11.73 -49.73
C VAL A 863 58.42 12.34 -48.34
N CYS A 864 57.41 12.07 -47.51
CA CYS A 864 57.20 12.81 -46.27
C CYS A 864 57.89 12.19 -45.05
N GLN A 865 58.72 11.15 -45.22
CA GLN A 865 59.39 10.43 -44.13
C GLN A 865 58.40 9.94 -43.08
N GLU A 866 57.54 9.00 -43.49
CA GLU A 866 56.51 8.32 -42.68
C GLU A 866 55.40 9.22 -42.11
N ARG A 867 55.40 10.53 -42.40
CA ARG A 867 54.33 11.45 -41.99
C ARG A 867 53.01 11.13 -42.70
N HIS A 868 52.12 10.46 -41.98
CA HIS A 868 50.80 10.08 -42.49
C HIS A 868 49.81 11.25 -42.60
N LEU A 869 48.84 11.10 -43.50
CA LEU A 869 47.60 11.88 -43.51
C LEU A 869 46.79 11.68 -42.22
N THR A 870 45.96 12.66 -41.86
CA THR A 870 45.04 12.60 -40.71
C THR A 870 44.00 11.47 -40.84
N GLU A 871 43.45 11.31 -42.04
CA GLU A 871 42.41 10.35 -42.40
C GLU A 871 42.79 9.80 -43.79
N PRO A 872 43.40 8.60 -43.87
CA PRO A 872 43.75 7.97 -45.15
C PRO A 872 42.54 7.22 -45.75
N ASP A 873 42.44 7.22 -47.08
CA ASP A 873 41.51 6.34 -47.79
C ASP A 873 41.92 4.87 -47.56
N TYR A 874 41.03 4.05 -46.98
CA TYR A 874 41.40 2.71 -46.50
C TYR A 874 41.87 1.76 -47.62
N PRO A 875 41.25 1.72 -48.82
CA PRO A 875 41.80 0.99 -49.97
C PRO A 875 43.18 1.47 -50.39
N ALA A 876 43.45 2.78 -50.40
CA ALA A 876 44.77 3.31 -50.70
C ALA A 876 45.82 2.95 -49.62
N LEU A 877 45.42 2.93 -48.34
CA LEU A 877 46.23 2.47 -47.21
C LEU A 877 46.58 0.97 -47.34
N LEU A 878 45.60 0.14 -47.66
CA LEU A 878 45.76 -1.31 -47.84
C LEU A 878 46.65 -1.64 -49.05
N GLN A 879 46.52 -0.91 -50.16
CA GLN A 879 47.43 -1.06 -51.30
C GLN A 879 48.84 -0.54 -51.01
N ALA A 880 49.00 0.57 -50.28
CA ALA A 880 50.33 1.02 -49.86
C ALA A 880 51.03 0.01 -48.93
N PHE A 881 50.27 -0.67 -48.07
CA PHE A 881 50.77 -1.80 -47.29
C PHE A 881 51.22 -2.96 -48.18
N GLU A 882 50.39 -3.41 -49.13
CA GLU A 882 50.77 -4.43 -50.12
C GLU A 882 52.05 -4.06 -50.89
N MET A 883 52.17 -2.81 -51.33
CA MET A 883 53.37 -2.31 -52.01
C MET A 883 54.60 -2.28 -51.09
N ALA A 884 54.46 -1.89 -49.82
CA ALA A 884 55.58 -1.93 -48.86
C ALA A 884 56.14 -3.35 -48.67
N ARG A 885 55.28 -4.37 -48.73
CA ARG A 885 55.66 -5.79 -48.68
C ARG A 885 56.33 -6.25 -49.97
N VAL A 886 55.70 -5.98 -51.12
CA VAL A 886 56.21 -6.37 -52.45
C VAL A 886 57.57 -5.72 -52.76
N TYR A 887 57.81 -4.50 -52.29
CA TYR A 887 59.07 -3.78 -52.49
C TYR A 887 60.02 -3.84 -51.28
N ILE A 888 59.73 -4.69 -50.29
CA ILE A 888 60.58 -5.02 -49.13
C ILE A 888 61.03 -3.76 -48.37
N MET A 889 60.08 -3.06 -47.76
CA MET A 889 60.29 -1.87 -46.93
C MET A 889 59.75 -2.12 -45.50
N PRO A 890 60.48 -2.87 -44.65
CA PRO A 890 59.93 -3.45 -43.42
C PRO A 890 59.55 -2.42 -42.34
N GLU A 891 60.24 -1.28 -42.28
CA GLU A 891 59.90 -0.18 -41.36
C GLU A 891 58.50 0.38 -41.70
N MET A 892 58.28 0.67 -42.99
CA MET A 892 56.99 1.11 -43.50
C MET A 892 55.90 0.03 -43.42
N GLU A 893 56.23 -1.26 -43.61
CA GLU A 893 55.29 -2.38 -43.43
C GLU A 893 54.71 -2.38 -42.01
N VAL A 894 55.55 -2.36 -40.98
CA VAL A 894 55.11 -2.38 -39.57
C VAL A 894 54.23 -1.18 -39.24
N VAL A 895 54.62 0.02 -39.68
CA VAL A 895 53.85 1.24 -39.39
C VAL A 895 52.50 1.24 -40.12
N LEU A 896 52.45 0.76 -41.37
CA LEU A 896 51.18 0.64 -42.12
C LEU A 896 50.27 -0.46 -41.57
N GLN A 897 50.82 -1.56 -41.05
CA GLN A 897 50.05 -2.58 -40.32
C GLN A 897 49.36 -1.96 -39.08
N GLN A 898 50.08 -1.14 -38.29
CA GLN A 898 49.49 -0.43 -37.15
C GLN A 898 48.40 0.57 -37.59
N ARG A 899 48.56 1.24 -38.74
CA ARG A 899 47.53 2.13 -39.30
C ARG A 899 46.29 1.38 -39.80
N LEU A 900 46.45 0.22 -40.43
CA LEU A 900 45.33 -0.64 -40.86
C LEU A 900 44.49 -1.11 -39.67
N ILE A 901 45.13 -1.43 -38.54
CA ILE A 901 44.48 -1.76 -37.27
C ILE A 901 43.78 -0.51 -36.68
N GLN A 902 44.46 0.64 -36.66
CA GLN A 902 43.94 1.88 -36.08
C GLN A 902 42.67 2.40 -36.77
N PHE A 903 42.59 2.28 -38.10
CA PHE A 903 41.45 2.76 -38.91
C PHE A 903 40.45 1.65 -39.26
N LEU A 904 40.48 0.49 -38.58
CA LEU A 904 39.59 -0.64 -38.84
C LEU A 904 38.15 -0.36 -38.38
N ASP A 905 37.19 -0.37 -39.33
CA ASP A 905 35.78 -0.03 -39.10
C ASP A 905 34.78 -1.07 -39.67
N SER A 906 33.49 -0.82 -39.45
CA SER A 906 32.39 -1.70 -39.90
C SER A 906 32.21 -1.79 -41.43
N GLN A 907 32.77 -0.84 -42.19
CA GLN A 907 32.71 -0.77 -43.65
C GLN A 907 33.96 -1.39 -44.31
N ASN A 908 35.11 -1.34 -43.66
CA ASN A 908 36.40 -1.73 -44.23
C ASN A 908 36.94 -3.09 -43.76
N CYS A 909 36.45 -3.63 -42.63
CA CYS A 909 36.89 -4.92 -42.09
C CYS A 909 36.75 -6.11 -43.06
N LEU A 910 35.70 -6.14 -43.91
CA LEU A 910 35.56 -7.20 -44.92
C LEU A 910 36.71 -7.14 -45.95
N ARG A 911 37.07 -5.94 -46.42
CA ARG A 911 38.17 -5.76 -47.39
C ARG A 911 39.53 -6.14 -46.80
N LEU A 912 39.75 -5.85 -45.51
CA LEU A 912 40.94 -6.30 -44.79
C LEU A 912 41.02 -7.83 -44.75
N LEU A 913 39.91 -8.51 -44.44
CA LEU A 913 39.82 -9.97 -44.40
C LEU A 913 40.08 -10.59 -45.78
N GLU A 914 39.38 -10.13 -46.83
CA GLU A 914 39.53 -10.65 -48.20
C GLU A 914 40.98 -10.50 -48.69
N TRP A 915 41.60 -9.36 -48.41
CA TRP A 915 43.01 -9.11 -48.72
C TRP A 915 43.95 -10.01 -47.90
N ALA A 916 43.70 -10.18 -46.60
CA ALA A 916 44.54 -11.00 -45.72
C ALA A 916 44.48 -12.49 -46.09
N LEU A 917 43.29 -12.99 -46.47
CA LEU A 917 43.11 -14.36 -46.97
C LEU A 917 43.78 -14.55 -48.35
N LYS A 918 43.58 -13.62 -49.30
CA LYS A 918 44.26 -13.64 -50.61
C LYS A 918 45.79 -13.68 -50.49
N ASN A 919 46.35 -12.99 -49.49
CA ASN A 919 47.80 -12.85 -49.28
C ASN A 919 48.36 -13.71 -48.12
N TYR A 920 47.59 -14.66 -47.60
CA TYR A 920 47.96 -15.56 -46.49
C TYR A 920 48.53 -14.85 -45.24
N HIS A 921 48.03 -13.65 -44.91
CA HIS A 921 48.56 -12.79 -43.85
C HIS A 921 47.93 -13.08 -42.47
N ALA A 922 48.48 -14.07 -41.76
CA ALA A 922 47.99 -14.54 -40.45
C ALA A 922 47.53 -13.43 -39.49
N ASP A 923 48.40 -12.46 -39.14
CA ASP A 923 48.10 -11.42 -38.14
C ASP A 923 46.86 -10.58 -38.47
N LEU A 924 46.66 -10.26 -39.76
CA LEU A 924 45.54 -9.43 -40.22
C LEU A 924 44.27 -10.27 -40.38
N THR A 925 44.39 -11.57 -40.67
CA THR A 925 43.28 -12.52 -40.55
C THR A 925 42.84 -12.66 -39.08
N GLU A 926 43.75 -12.85 -38.12
CA GLU A 926 43.40 -12.88 -36.69
C GLU A 926 42.81 -11.54 -36.23
N THR A 927 43.37 -10.41 -36.69
CA THR A 927 42.84 -9.07 -36.39
C THR A 927 41.41 -8.91 -36.90
N ALA A 928 41.14 -9.26 -38.16
CA ALA A 928 39.81 -9.17 -38.76
C ALA A 928 38.82 -10.10 -38.03
N ILE A 929 39.16 -11.37 -37.83
CA ILE A 929 38.30 -12.33 -37.11
C ILE A 929 38.06 -11.90 -35.65
N SER A 930 39.07 -11.35 -34.97
CA SER A 930 38.92 -10.72 -33.65
C SER A 930 38.05 -9.46 -33.68
N TYR A 931 38.00 -8.73 -34.79
CA TYR A 931 37.08 -7.61 -34.99
C TYR A 931 35.64 -8.10 -35.22
N TYR A 932 35.42 -9.13 -36.05
CA TYR A 932 34.12 -9.79 -36.17
C TYR A 932 33.62 -10.27 -34.80
N LEU A 933 34.44 -10.96 -34.01
CA LEU A 933 34.02 -11.48 -32.70
C LEU A 933 33.89 -10.37 -31.62
N CYS A 934 34.89 -9.50 -31.46
CA CYS A 934 35.06 -8.66 -30.26
C CYS A 934 35.02 -7.15 -30.46
N SER A 935 34.68 -6.63 -31.65
CA SER A 935 34.41 -5.20 -31.84
C SER A 935 33.29 -4.67 -30.93
N SER A 936 33.36 -3.37 -30.58
CA SER A 936 32.35 -2.66 -29.78
C SER A 936 31.31 -1.93 -30.64
N LEU A 937 31.04 -2.44 -31.84
CA LEU A 937 30.07 -1.87 -32.78
C LEU A 937 28.63 -1.91 -32.23
N PRO A 938 27.74 -1.00 -32.69
CA PRO A 938 26.31 -1.17 -32.55
C PRO A 938 25.84 -2.50 -33.15
N THR A 939 24.89 -3.15 -32.49
CA THR A 939 24.43 -4.50 -32.83
C THR A 939 23.95 -4.63 -34.29
N GLN A 940 23.30 -3.59 -34.81
CA GLN A 940 22.83 -3.52 -36.21
C GLN A 940 23.98 -3.41 -37.23
N GLU A 941 25.01 -2.58 -36.98
CA GLU A 941 26.22 -2.54 -37.83
C GLU A 941 26.95 -3.88 -37.82
N LYS A 942 26.99 -4.54 -36.65
CA LYS A 942 27.60 -5.86 -36.52
C LYS A 942 26.86 -6.93 -37.34
N LEU A 943 25.53 -6.90 -37.38
CA LEU A 943 24.75 -7.79 -38.25
C LEU A 943 24.99 -7.50 -39.74
N GLN A 944 25.13 -6.22 -40.14
CA GLN A 944 25.50 -5.85 -41.51
C GLN A 944 26.89 -6.38 -41.88
N LEU A 945 27.89 -6.21 -41.00
CA LEU A 945 29.26 -6.71 -41.19
C LEU A 945 29.30 -8.24 -41.38
N PHE A 946 28.54 -9.00 -40.58
CA PHE A 946 28.43 -10.46 -40.72
C PHE A 946 27.74 -10.88 -42.03
N ARG A 947 26.62 -10.22 -42.40
CA ARG A 947 25.88 -10.51 -43.64
C ARG A 947 26.64 -10.09 -44.90
N ALA A 948 27.53 -9.10 -44.81
CA ALA A 948 28.43 -8.75 -45.91
C ALA A 948 29.50 -9.83 -46.16
N ALA A 949 29.96 -10.52 -45.10
CA ALA A 949 30.87 -11.66 -45.23
C ALA A 949 30.17 -12.92 -45.79
N GLU A 950 28.88 -13.10 -45.50
CA GLU A 950 28.03 -14.18 -46.06
C GLU A 950 28.00 -14.17 -47.61
N ASP A 951 28.09 -12.99 -48.23
CA ASP A 951 28.11 -12.79 -49.68
C ASP A 951 29.53 -12.79 -50.31
N SER A 952 30.60 -12.95 -49.51
CA SER A 952 31.99 -12.89 -50.00
C SER A 952 32.45 -14.20 -50.67
N THR A 953 33.42 -14.12 -51.58
CA THR A 953 34.08 -15.29 -52.18
C THR A 953 34.82 -16.15 -51.16
N TYR A 954 35.15 -15.59 -49.98
CA TYR A 954 35.86 -16.27 -48.89
C TYR A 954 34.92 -16.65 -47.71
N ALA A 955 33.60 -16.70 -47.93
CA ALA A 955 32.62 -16.95 -46.87
C ALA A 955 32.82 -18.30 -46.15
N SER A 956 33.30 -19.34 -46.84
CA SER A 956 33.55 -20.67 -46.25
C SER A 956 34.72 -20.63 -45.29
N GLU A 957 35.84 -20.05 -45.72
CA GLU A 957 37.07 -19.87 -44.95
C GLU A 957 36.84 -18.96 -43.75
N TRP A 958 36.14 -17.84 -43.94
CA TRP A 958 35.74 -16.93 -42.86
C TRP A 958 34.87 -17.62 -41.80
N PHE A 959 33.86 -18.38 -42.22
CA PHE A 959 32.99 -19.10 -41.30
C PHE A 959 33.75 -20.20 -40.53
N GLN A 960 34.66 -20.90 -41.19
CA GLN A 960 35.55 -21.85 -40.50
C GLN A 960 36.43 -21.12 -39.47
N LEU A 961 37.10 -20.03 -39.85
CA LEU A 961 37.99 -19.27 -38.97
C LEU A 961 37.28 -18.69 -37.74
N LEU A 962 36.02 -18.29 -37.85
CA LEU A 962 35.18 -17.90 -36.71
C LEU A 962 34.94 -19.07 -35.73
N ASN A 963 34.62 -20.25 -36.26
CA ASN A 963 34.40 -21.44 -35.45
C ASN A 963 35.71 -21.91 -34.78
N ASP A 964 36.80 -22.00 -35.54
CA ASP A 964 38.11 -22.42 -35.03
C ASP A 964 38.61 -21.44 -33.95
N SER A 965 38.50 -20.12 -34.17
CA SER A 965 38.86 -19.11 -33.15
C SER A 965 38.09 -19.24 -31.84
N VAL A 966 36.81 -19.66 -31.90
CA VAL A 966 35.99 -19.91 -30.70
C VAL A 966 36.37 -21.25 -30.05
N PHE A 967 36.51 -22.33 -30.83
CA PHE A 967 36.81 -23.65 -30.31
C PHE A 967 38.24 -23.79 -29.77
N GLU A 968 39.24 -23.14 -30.37
CA GLU A 968 40.61 -23.12 -29.85
C GLU A 968 40.67 -22.42 -28.49
N ARG A 969 40.02 -21.25 -28.33
CA ARG A 969 39.97 -20.55 -27.04
C ARG A 969 39.22 -21.35 -25.97
N CYS A 970 38.21 -22.14 -26.34
CA CYS A 970 37.58 -23.12 -25.43
C CYS A 970 38.48 -24.32 -25.06
N ARG A 971 39.42 -24.71 -25.93
CA ARG A 971 40.33 -25.86 -25.72
C ARG A 971 41.65 -25.47 -25.06
N GLY A 972 42.12 -24.23 -25.20
CA GLY A 972 43.43 -23.77 -24.73
C GLY A 972 43.65 -23.80 -23.22
N TYR A 973 42.58 -23.93 -22.43
CA TYR A 973 42.58 -24.08 -20.97
C TYR A 973 42.30 -25.52 -20.49
N VAL A 974 42.53 -26.53 -21.34
CA VAL A 974 42.25 -27.96 -21.06
C VAL A 974 43.54 -28.78 -20.86
N TYR A 975 44.70 -28.12 -20.73
CA TYR A 975 46.01 -28.70 -20.39
C TYR A 975 46.55 -28.14 -19.08
#